data_AF-A0A3A4UK51-F1
#
_entry.id   AF-A0A3A4UK51-F1
#
_cell.length_a   1.000
_cell.length_b   1.000
_cell.length_c   1.000
_cell.angle_alpha   90.00
_cell.angle_beta   90.00
_cell.angle_gamma   90.00
#
_symmetry.space_group_name_H-M   'P 1'
#
loop_
_entity.id
_entity.type
_entity.pdbx_description
1 polymer ?
#
loop_
_entity_poly.entity_id
_entity_poly.type
_entity_poly.pdbx_seq_one_letter_code
_entity_poly.pdbx_strand_id
1 'polypeptide(L)'
;FGRPGPAGAGGESTLWVLQARPITAYSFSPDAGQWTTANFREVMPGFASLLGQSQSFHHDFSRAQEELFRRLRLWRPEDEGTVWSRTFFGHGYWNVGATKRAASRIPGFNERSFDRTVGIDPTYVGDGLVTPWNPKTIAGAIPVLVALGREYRRIPEEAKAFTEWFDREEPGWDEICPAELDDAALAERVRWGLDLHWQVNRWALLTSLLSTQAQEDFHRTMAALDRKRSAGATPDLPTEARLMTGLEGMATARPLHDMWELADSLRRYPGALDLLRNTAPGELARRLPALARSGPDAEAWRLVAGWIARYRYMSNIDEDPSVPRWHEDPSVPLSMLRGYVADAANGREGTPAGTPAGTAAPRGRAGGRRPDEDAERQRKVRAEEEARARAVGRRWLRYGLDPFWLGRFQKQYELVKTFCRWREETRVYLSRARYHTRRFLVEQAGRWAAAGLLADADDIFWLTRDEVLALAGRESRAPSGGESSSPPPDFDRAREAARRRRSLAVLYRNFAVPSNIQPGPFGPDGQPRAGAAVGVASMERAGATAEGGPALLTGVGCSAGTATARCRVARDIVEAAGLRAGEILVAPHANPAWVPLFNLAAGLVLEEGGLLSHSAVVAREYGVPAVLQVKRATELLRTGDVVSIDGLTGTVLVSRTQA
;
A
#
# COMPACT_ATOMS: atom_id res chain seq x y z
N PHE A 1 14.24 -0.94 -33.76
CA PHE A 1 13.21 -0.74 -34.79
C PHE A 1 13.64 0.40 -35.70
N GLY A 2 13.87 0.12 -36.99
CA GLY A 2 14.37 1.11 -37.94
C GLY A 2 13.32 2.18 -38.25
N ARG A 3 13.75 3.44 -38.36
CA ARG A 3 12.90 4.52 -38.89
C ARG A 3 12.61 4.22 -40.37
N PRO A 4 11.37 4.36 -40.86
CA PRO A 4 11.11 4.32 -42.29
C PRO A 4 11.87 5.48 -42.96
N GLY A 5 12.59 5.17 -44.04
CA GLY A 5 13.20 6.19 -44.89
C GLY A 5 12.12 7.03 -45.59
N PRO A 6 12.46 8.22 -46.10
CA PRO A 6 11.51 9.06 -46.82
C PRO A 6 10.98 8.31 -48.05
N ALA A 7 9.66 8.34 -48.23
CA ALA A 7 8.99 7.72 -49.36
C ALA A 7 9.55 8.29 -50.67
N GLY A 8 10.24 7.46 -51.45
CA GLY A 8 10.56 7.78 -52.84
C GLY A 8 9.27 7.92 -53.63
N ALA A 9 9.24 8.87 -54.57
CA ALA A 9 8.07 9.26 -55.38
C ALA A 9 7.65 8.21 -56.43
N GLY A 10 7.64 6.92 -56.08
CA GLY A 10 7.12 5.81 -56.88
C GLY A 10 6.16 4.99 -56.04
N GLY A 11 4.87 5.04 -56.39
CA GLY A 11 3.76 4.49 -55.63
C GLY A 11 3.67 2.97 -55.58
N GLU A 12 4.59 2.31 -54.88
CA GLU A 12 4.38 0.94 -54.41
C GLU A 12 3.93 0.98 -52.94
N SER A 13 2.67 0.63 -52.71
CA SER A 13 2.11 0.49 -51.36
C SER A 13 2.76 -0.71 -50.67
N THR A 14 3.78 -0.48 -49.86
CA THR A 14 4.45 -1.55 -49.11
C THR A 14 3.53 -2.07 -48.00
N LEU A 15 3.08 -3.33 -48.11
CA LEU A 15 2.36 -4.02 -47.04
C LEU A 15 3.35 -4.43 -45.95
N TRP A 16 3.22 -3.86 -44.76
CA TRP A 16 3.97 -4.26 -43.58
C TRP A 16 3.17 -5.27 -42.78
N VAL A 17 3.62 -6.53 -42.74
CA VAL A 17 3.05 -7.56 -41.85
C VAL A 17 3.81 -7.53 -40.53
N LEU A 18 3.17 -7.04 -39.47
CA LEU A 18 3.73 -7.08 -38.12
C LEU A 18 3.51 -8.47 -37.52
N GLN A 19 4.54 -9.32 -37.56
CA GLN A 19 4.55 -10.56 -36.78
C GLN A 19 4.97 -10.27 -35.33
N ALA A 20 4.00 -10.19 -34.42
CA ALA A 20 4.27 -10.16 -32.99
C ALA A 20 4.36 -11.60 -32.44
N ARG A 21 5.46 -11.95 -31.77
CA ARG A 21 5.55 -13.17 -30.96
C ARG A 21 5.39 -12.80 -29.48
N PRO A 22 4.63 -13.56 -28.68
CA PRO A 22 4.63 -13.37 -27.24
C PRO A 22 6.05 -13.52 -26.71
N ILE A 23 6.51 -12.58 -25.88
CA ILE A 23 7.71 -12.81 -25.10
C ILE A 23 7.32 -13.81 -24.02
N THR A 24 7.80 -15.05 -24.15
CA THR A 24 7.45 -16.16 -23.25
C THR A 24 8.36 -16.25 -22.03
N ALA A 25 9.49 -15.54 -22.04
CA ALA A 25 10.41 -15.41 -20.92
C ALA A 25 11.25 -14.12 -21.05
N TYR A 26 11.58 -13.50 -19.92
CA TYR A 26 12.51 -12.37 -19.84
C TYR A 26 13.78 -12.81 -19.13
N SER A 27 14.95 -12.40 -19.64
CA SER A 27 16.20 -12.41 -18.90
C SER A 27 16.73 -10.99 -18.83
N PHE A 28 17.35 -10.64 -17.70
CA PHE A 28 17.94 -9.32 -17.51
C PHE A 28 19.46 -9.39 -17.63
N SER A 29 20.07 -8.24 -17.86
CA SER A 29 21.52 -8.14 -17.98
C SER A 29 22.22 -8.69 -16.72
N PRO A 30 23.41 -9.31 -16.83
CA PRO A 30 24.14 -9.82 -15.66
C PRO A 30 24.46 -8.73 -14.63
N ASP A 31 24.64 -7.48 -15.07
CA ASP A 31 24.91 -6.30 -14.25
C ASP A 31 23.64 -5.54 -13.84
N ALA A 32 22.45 -6.06 -14.16
CA ALA A 32 21.19 -5.38 -13.83
C ALA A 32 21.04 -5.13 -12.32
N GLY A 33 21.69 -5.93 -11.47
CA GLY A 33 21.47 -5.90 -10.02
C GLY A 33 20.18 -6.63 -9.62
N GLN A 34 19.79 -6.48 -8.36
CA GLN A 34 18.54 -7.06 -7.84
C GLN A 34 17.58 -5.94 -7.46
N TRP A 35 16.38 -5.97 -8.03
CA TRP A 35 15.34 -4.98 -7.78
C TRP A 35 14.01 -5.64 -7.52
N THR A 36 13.15 -4.98 -6.74
CA THR A 36 11.80 -5.48 -6.47
C THR A 36 10.79 -4.33 -6.42
N THR A 37 9.55 -4.63 -6.79
CA THR A 37 8.40 -3.74 -6.60
C THR A 37 7.68 -3.97 -5.27
N ALA A 38 8.19 -4.88 -4.42
CA ALA A 38 7.60 -5.19 -3.12
C ALA A 38 7.33 -3.89 -2.32
N ASN A 39 6.16 -3.83 -1.68
CA ASN A 39 5.60 -2.66 -0.99
C ASN A 39 5.31 -1.43 -1.89
N PHE A 40 6.11 -1.15 -2.93
CA PHE A 40 5.86 -0.01 -3.83
C PHE A 40 4.54 -0.16 -4.61
N ARG A 41 4.16 -1.39 -5.01
CA ARG A 41 2.85 -1.62 -5.66
C ARG A 41 1.65 -1.45 -4.74
N GLU A 42 1.80 -1.69 -3.44
CA GLU A 42 0.72 -1.43 -2.47
C GLU A 42 0.49 0.09 -2.30
N VAL A 43 1.57 0.87 -2.38
CA VAL A 43 1.59 2.32 -2.18
C VAL A 43 1.15 3.07 -3.44
N MET A 44 1.71 2.70 -4.60
CA MET A 44 1.40 3.27 -5.92
C MET A 44 1.09 2.13 -6.90
N PRO A 45 -0.15 1.60 -6.88
CA PRO A 45 -0.56 0.53 -7.76
C PRO A 45 -0.73 1.00 -9.21
N GLY A 46 -0.66 0.05 -10.13
CA GLY A 46 -0.83 0.33 -11.56
C GLY A 46 0.28 1.23 -12.12
N PHE A 47 -0.04 1.97 -13.18
CA PHE A 47 0.90 2.86 -13.84
C PHE A 47 0.86 4.25 -13.19
N ALA A 48 1.61 4.41 -12.11
CA ALA A 48 1.65 5.66 -11.33
C ALA A 48 2.35 6.82 -12.06
N SER A 49 2.00 8.05 -11.71
CA SER A 49 2.62 9.25 -12.28
C SER A 49 4.12 9.30 -12.03
N LEU A 50 4.87 9.86 -12.99
CA LEU A 50 6.33 9.95 -12.83
C LEU A 50 6.72 10.99 -11.78
N LEU A 51 5.91 12.02 -11.59
CA LEU A 51 6.11 12.99 -10.51
C LEU A 51 6.03 12.28 -9.16
N GLY A 52 4.98 11.48 -8.94
CA GLY A 52 4.83 10.67 -7.73
C GLY A 52 6.01 9.73 -7.49
N GLN A 53 6.41 8.97 -8.51
CA GLN A 53 7.53 8.03 -8.42
C GLN A 53 8.88 8.72 -8.15
N SER A 54 9.17 9.81 -8.87
CA SER A 54 10.44 10.53 -8.70
C SER A 54 10.53 11.25 -7.36
N GLN A 55 9.42 11.73 -6.82
CA GLN A 55 9.37 12.33 -5.49
C GLN A 55 9.48 11.26 -4.39
N SER A 56 8.56 10.29 -4.38
CA SER A 56 8.41 9.36 -3.25
C SER A 56 9.46 8.25 -3.24
N PHE A 57 9.87 7.77 -4.42
CA PHE A 57 10.82 6.67 -4.54
C PHE A 57 12.23 7.18 -4.85
N HIS A 58 12.41 7.94 -5.93
CA HIS A 58 13.77 8.33 -6.35
C HIS A 58 14.43 9.30 -5.37
N HIS A 59 13.68 10.27 -4.85
CA HIS A 59 14.18 11.24 -3.87
C HIS A 59 13.98 10.74 -2.43
N ASP A 60 12.74 10.62 -1.94
CA ASP A 60 12.49 10.43 -0.51
C ASP A 60 12.97 9.07 0.01
N PHE A 61 12.53 7.97 -0.62
CA PHE A 61 12.93 6.63 -0.20
C PHE A 61 14.46 6.46 -0.22
N SER A 62 15.13 6.90 -1.29
CA SER A 62 16.58 6.85 -1.37
C SER A 62 17.23 7.61 -0.22
N ARG A 63 16.85 8.87 0.03
CA ARG A 63 17.43 9.68 1.10
C ARG A 63 17.15 9.13 2.49
N ALA A 64 15.93 8.63 2.74
CA ALA A 64 15.58 8.03 4.03
C ALA A 64 16.36 6.73 4.28
N GLN A 65 16.59 5.93 3.24
CA GLN A 65 17.38 4.71 3.34
C GLN A 65 18.85 5.02 3.67
N GLU A 66 19.46 5.98 2.98
CA GLU A 66 20.82 6.44 3.29
C GLU A 66 20.92 6.99 4.71
N GLU A 67 19.97 7.85 5.10
CA GLU A 67 19.93 8.43 6.44
C GLU A 67 19.85 7.33 7.51
N LEU A 68 18.96 6.35 7.34
CA LEU A 68 18.82 5.26 8.29
C LEU A 68 20.13 4.46 8.38
N PHE A 69 20.76 4.14 7.25
CA PHE A 69 22.01 3.37 7.24
C PHE A 69 23.15 4.15 7.88
N ARG A 70 23.21 5.47 7.73
CA ARG A 70 24.18 6.31 8.44
C ARG A 70 23.90 6.35 9.95
N ARG A 71 22.64 6.55 10.37
CA ARG A 71 22.22 6.52 11.78
C ARG A 71 22.53 5.18 12.45
N LEU A 72 22.28 4.08 11.75
CA LEU A 72 22.55 2.71 12.21
C LEU A 72 24.02 2.30 12.10
N ARG A 73 24.92 3.17 11.61
CA ARG A 73 26.34 2.86 11.35
C ARG A 73 26.55 1.67 10.39
N LEU A 74 25.57 1.45 9.52
CA LEU A 74 25.64 0.48 8.45
C LEU A 74 26.35 1.05 7.22
N TRP A 75 26.26 2.37 6.97
CA TRP A 75 26.87 3.03 5.80
C TRP A 75 28.39 2.86 5.70
N ARG A 76 28.89 2.57 4.51
CA ARG A 76 30.32 2.44 4.16
C ARG A 76 30.67 3.31 2.95
N PRO A 77 31.97 3.64 2.73
CA PRO A 77 32.40 4.38 1.53
C PRO A 77 31.97 3.71 0.22
N GLU A 78 31.92 2.38 0.16
CA GLU A 78 31.46 1.63 -1.02
C GLU A 78 29.95 1.78 -1.32
N ASP A 79 29.17 2.29 -0.36
CA ASP A 79 27.74 2.54 -0.57
C ASP A 79 27.48 3.91 -1.24
N GLU A 80 28.49 4.78 -1.35
CA GLU A 80 28.39 6.10 -1.97
C GLU A 80 27.99 5.99 -3.46
N GLY A 81 26.99 6.77 -3.88
CA GLY A 81 26.45 6.71 -5.24
C GLY A 81 25.53 5.51 -5.52
N THR A 82 25.15 4.74 -4.50
CA THR A 82 24.18 3.65 -4.67
C THR A 82 22.84 4.20 -5.14
N VAL A 83 22.33 3.65 -6.26
CA VAL A 83 20.96 3.92 -6.71
C VAL A 83 20.01 3.00 -5.93
N TRP A 84 19.27 3.58 -4.98
CA TRP A 84 18.34 2.86 -4.10
C TRP A 84 17.00 2.55 -4.74
N SER A 85 16.58 3.34 -5.73
CA SER A 85 15.33 3.11 -6.44
C SER A 85 15.42 3.57 -7.89
N ARG A 86 14.60 2.95 -8.75
CA ARG A 86 14.55 3.23 -10.19
C ARG A 86 13.20 2.83 -10.77
N THR A 87 12.75 3.57 -11.79
CA THR A 87 11.60 3.18 -12.60
C THR A 87 11.99 2.18 -13.69
N PHE A 88 11.34 1.01 -13.71
CA PHE A 88 11.38 0.04 -14.82
C PHE A 88 9.97 -0.21 -15.32
N PHE A 89 9.78 -0.26 -16.64
CA PHE A 89 8.46 -0.49 -17.26
C PHE A 89 7.36 0.47 -16.79
N GLY A 90 7.75 1.67 -16.30
CA GLY A 90 6.82 2.64 -15.72
C GLY A 90 6.41 2.40 -14.27
N HIS A 91 7.01 1.42 -13.59
CA HIS A 91 6.79 1.16 -12.17
C HIS A 91 8.06 1.42 -11.37
N GLY A 92 7.91 1.87 -10.13
CA GLY A 92 9.01 2.02 -9.19
C GLY A 92 9.52 0.68 -8.68
N TYR A 93 10.83 0.53 -8.64
CA TYR A 93 11.52 -0.59 -7.99
C TYR A 93 12.55 -0.04 -7.00
N TRP A 94 12.81 -0.78 -5.92
CA TRP A 94 13.93 -0.50 -5.03
C TRP A 94 15.01 -1.58 -5.10
N ASN A 95 16.24 -1.17 -4.81
CA ASN A 95 17.45 -1.98 -4.93
C ASN A 95 17.58 -2.94 -3.74
N VAL A 96 16.89 -4.07 -3.85
CA VAL A 96 16.95 -5.11 -2.81
C VAL A 96 18.36 -5.66 -2.65
N GLY A 97 19.14 -5.74 -3.74
CA GLY A 97 20.52 -6.21 -3.68
C GLY A 97 21.41 -5.33 -2.79
N ALA A 98 21.31 -4.00 -2.93
CA ALA A 98 22.02 -3.06 -2.07
C ALA A 98 21.57 -3.14 -0.61
N THR A 99 20.26 -3.29 -0.39
CA THR A 99 19.67 -3.43 0.94
C THR A 99 20.19 -4.70 1.65
N LYS A 100 20.21 -5.84 0.94
CA LYS A 100 20.75 -7.12 1.43
C LYS A 100 22.23 -7.01 1.78
N ARG A 101 23.04 -6.32 0.96
CA ARG A 101 24.47 -6.09 1.25
C ARG A 101 24.68 -5.28 2.53
N ALA A 102 23.86 -4.27 2.80
CA ALA A 102 23.94 -3.52 4.04
C ALA A 102 23.47 -4.37 5.23
N ALA A 103 22.34 -5.07 5.09
CA ALA A 103 21.73 -5.87 6.16
C ALA A 103 22.59 -7.08 6.57
N SER A 104 23.35 -7.68 5.63
CA SER A 104 24.26 -8.81 5.91
C SER A 104 25.43 -8.44 6.83
N ARG A 105 25.64 -7.16 7.12
CA ARG A 105 26.61 -6.71 8.13
C ARG A 105 26.15 -7.04 9.56
N ILE A 106 24.87 -7.43 9.75
CA ILE A 106 24.27 -7.76 11.03
C ILE A 106 24.32 -9.29 11.25
N PRO A 107 24.89 -9.78 12.37
CA PRO A 107 24.90 -11.19 12.74
C PRO A 107 23.50 -11.78 12.77
N GLY A 108 23.35 -12.98 12.23
CA GLY A 108 22.07 -13.66 12.09
C GLY A 108 21.20 -13.14 10.96
N PHE A 109 21.70 -12.30 10.04
CA PHE A 109 21.01 -12.05 8.78
C PHE A 109 20.83 -13.38 8.01
N ASN A 110 19.65 -13.56 7.41
CA ASN A 110 19.31 -14.71 6.56
C ASN A 110 18.49 -14.18 5.39
N GLU A 111 19.02 -14.33 4.18
CA GLU A 111 18.43 -13.78 2.96
C GLU A 111 17.06 -14.37 2.66
N ARG A 112 16.87 -15.69 2.83
CA ARG A 112 15.57 -16.35 2.60
C ARG A 112 14.48 -15.84 3.55
N SER A 113 14.83 -15.57 4.80
CA SER A 113 13.92 -14.98 5.79
C SER A 113 13.53 -13.57 5.36
N PHE A 114 14.52 -12.75 5.01
CA PHE A 114 14.31 -11.39 4.52
C PHE A 114 13.40 -11.37 3.28
N ASP A 115 13.71 -12.20 2.27
CA ASP A 115 12.96 -12.29 1.02
C ASP A 115 11.50 -12.66 1.26
N ARG A 116 11.24 -13.63 2.12
CA ARG A 116 9.88 -14.00 2.51
C ARG A 116 9.15 -12.86 3.23
N THR A 117 9.82 -12.14 4.13
CA THR A 117 9.22 -11.01 4.87
C THR A 117 8.78 -9.88 3.93
N VAL A 118 9.53 -9.63 2.84
CA VAL A 118 9.17 -8.61 1.84
C VAL A 118 8.40 -9.16 0.63
N GLY A 119 8.18 -10.48 0.53
CA GLY A 119 7.42 -11.10 -0.56
C GLY A 119 8.21 -11.30 -1.86
N ILE A 120 9.52 -11.50 -1.79
CA ILE A 120 10.38 -11.84 -2.91
C ILE A 120 10.40 -13.37 -3.08
N ASP A 121 10.11 -13.82 -4.30
CA ASP A 121 10.24 -15.22 -4.69
C ASP A 121 11.73 -15.54 -4.94
N PRO A 122 12.38 -16.38 -4.10
CA PRO A 122 13.81 -16.63 -4.20
C PRO A 122 14.18 -17.39 -5.48
N THR A 123 15.19 -16.91 -6.21
CA THR A 123 15.73 -17.59 -7.42
C THR A 123 16.94 -18.48 -7.11
N TYR A 124 17.17 -18.80 -5.84
CA TYR A 124 18.34 -19.54 -5.35
C TYR A 124 17.92 -20.67 -4.39
N VAL A 125 18.82 -21.66 -4.25
CA VAL A 125 18.65 -22.82 -3.37
C VAL A 125 19.26 -22.55 -1.99
N GLY A 126 18.64 -23.05 -0.92
CA GLY A 126 19.14 -22.89 0.46
C GLY A 126 18.90 -21.50 1.05
N ASP A 127 19.56 -21.13 2.15
CA ASP A 127 19.24 -19.90 2.89
C ASP A 127 19.73 -18.58 2.25
N GLY A 128 20.48 -18.66 1.16
CA GLY A 128 21.11 -17.50 0.52
C GLY A 128 22.24 -16.93 1.39
N LEU A 129 22.41 -15.61 1.38
CA LEU A 129 23.38 -14.92 2.22
C LEU A 129 22.99 -15.02 3.71
N VAL A 130 23.85 -15.68 4.49
CA VAL A 130 23.68 -15.83 5.94
C VAL A 130 24.90 -15.27 6.66
N THR A 131 24.67 -14.43 7.66
CA THR A 131 25.72 -13.88 8.50
C THR A 131 25.81 -14.69 9.80
N PRO A 132 26.91 -15.43 10.04
CA PRO A 132 27.02 -16.33 11.19
C PRO A 132 27.11 -15.56 12.51
N TRP A 133 26.78 -16.24 13.62
CA TRP A 133 27.04 -15.76 14.97
C TRP A 133 28.43 -16.22 15.43
N ASN A 134 29.45 -15.37 15.26
CA ASN A 134 30.81 -15.62 15.77
C ASN A 134 31.43 -14.36 16.40
N PRO A 135 32.50 -14.47 17.21
CA PRO A 135 33.06 -13.31 17.92
C PRO A 135 33.41 -12.13 17.02
N LYS A 136 33.91 -12.37 15.79
CA LYS A 136 34.28 -11.32 14.82
C LYS A 136 33.05 -10.56 14.31
N THR A 137 32.02 -11.28 13.88
CA THR A 137 30.75 -10.69 13.41
C THR A 137 30.03 -9.95 14.52
N ILE A 138 30.02 -10.48 15.75
CA ILE A 138 29.45 -9.84 16.92
C ILE A 138 30.18 -8.53 17.24
N ALA A 139 31.52 -8.56 17.32
CA ALA A 139 32.32 -7.37 17.60
C ALA A 139 32.08 -6.27 16.55
N GLY A 140 32.03 -6.64 15.27
CA GLY A 140 31.72 -5.70 14.17
C GLY A 140 30.31 -5.11 14.23
N ALA A 141 29.37 -5.81 14.86
CA ALA A 141 27.98 -5.40 14.96
C ALA A 141 27.63 -4.58 16.20
N ILE A 142 28.47 -4.57 17.25
CA ILE A 142 28.22 -3.80 18.48
C ILE A 142 27.85 -2.35 18.19
N PRO A 143 28.59 -1.59 17.35
CA PRO A 143 28.22 -0.21 17.03
C PRO A 143 26.82 -0.09 16.40
N VAL A 144 26.45 -1.05 15.54
CA VAL A 144 25.15 -1.10 14.85
C VAL A 144 24.03 -1.43 15.84
N LEU A 145 24.21 -2.45 16.69
CA LEU A 145 23.22 -2.87 17.68
C LEU A 145 22.96 -1.77 18.73
N VAL A 146 24.02 -1.07 19.15
CA VAL A 146 23.88 0.09 20.05
C VAL A 146 23.14 1.23 19.34
N ALA A 147 23.47 1.52 18.08
CA ALA A 147 22.77 2.55 17.30
C ALA A 147 21.28 2.19 17.10
N LEU A 148 20.97 0.95 16.69
CA LEU A 148 19.62 0.44 16.55
C LEU A 148 18.81 0.58 17.84
N GLY A 149 19.40 0.22 18.99
CA GLY A 149 18.76 0.39 20.29
C GLY A 149 18.47 1.85 20.67
N ARG A 150 19.27 2.81 20.20
CA ARG A 150 18.99 4.25 20.36
C ARG A 150 17.89 4.72 19.41
N GLU A 151 17.97 4.34 18.15
CA GLU A 151 17.00 4.75 17.14
C GLU A 151 15.58 4.21 17.43
N TYR A 152 15.47 3.02 18.05
CA TYR A 152 14.18 2.52 18.54
C TYR A 152 13.49 3.41 19.58
N ARG A 153 14.24 4.26 20.30
CA ARG A 153 13.67 5.26 21.23
C ARG A 153 13.52 6.61 20.56
N ARG A 154 14.56 7.03 19.83
CA ARG A 154 14.69 8.35 19.23
C ARG A 154 13.70 8.61 18.10
N ILE A 155 13.52 7.66 17.18
CA ILE A 155 12.64 7.89 16.00
C ILE A 155 11.17 8.13 16.42
N PRO A 156 10.58 7.34 17.32
CA PRO A 156 9.24 7.64 17.83
C PRO A 156 9.10 9.02 18.49
N GLU A 157 10.11 9.45 19.27
CA GLU A 157 10.13 10.78 19.90
C GLU A 157 10.21 11.91 18.85
N GLU A 158 11.10 11.77 17.87
CA GLU A 158 11.26 12.76 16.78
C GLU A 158 10.02 12.80 15.88
N ALA A 159 9.44 11.63 15.55
CA ALA A 159 8.20 11.53 14.78
C ALA A 159 7.04 12.20 15.54
N LYS A 160 6.96 12.01 16.86
CA LYS A 160 5.95 12.67 17.70
C LYS A 160 6.09 14.19 17.66
N ALA A 161 7.28 14.71 17.94
CA ALA A 161 7.54 16.15 17.92
C ALA A 161 7.22 16.76 16.55
N PHE A 162 7.51 16.02 15.47
CA PHE A 162 7.16 16.42 14.12
C PHE A 162 5.65 16.44 13.87
N THR A 163 4.91 15.41 14.31
CA THR A 163 3.44 15.39 14.15
C THR A 163 2.76 16.52 14.93
N GLU A 164 3.26 16.85 16.13
CA GLU A 164 2.77 17.97 16.94
C GLU A 164 3.08 19.33 16.28
N TRP A 165 4.24 19.45 15.63
CA TRP A 165 4.54 20.61 14.79
C TRP A 165 3.57 20.69 13.61
N PHE A 166 3.40 19.60 12.86
CA PHE A 166 2.54 19.58 11.68
C PHE A 166 1.09 19.98 12.02
N ASP A 167 0.52 19.43 13.09
CA ASP A 167 -0.85 19.76 13.52
C ASP A 167 -1.02 21.23 13.91
N ARG A 168 0.03 21.87 14.41
CA ARG A 168 -0.01 23.30 14.74
C ARG A 168 0.08 24.18 13.50
N GLU A 169 0.87 23.80 12.50
CA GLU A 169 1.10 24.62 11.30
C GLU A 169 0.06 24.40 10.19
N GLU A 170 -0.50 23.19 10.06
CA GLU A 170 -1.42 22.82 8.97
C GLU A 170 -2.61 23.78 8.79
N PRO A 171 -3.29 24.26 9.85
CA PRO A 171 -4.40 25.20 9.70
C PRO A 171 -4.01 26.47 8.91
N GLY A 172 -2.80 26.98 9.12
CA GLY A 172 -2.31 28.15 8.39
C GLY A 172 -2.00 27.86 6.91
N TRP A 173 -1.73 26.61 6.55
CA TRP A 173 -1.55 26.21 5.15
C TRP A 173 -2.89 25.98 4.45
N ASP A 174 -3.92 25.56 5.20
CA ASP A 174 -5.27 25.37 4.67
C ASP A 174 -5.89 26.67 4.19
N GLU A 175 -5.66 27.77 4.91
CA GLU A 175 -6.16 29.11 4.61
C GLU A 175 -5.62 29.70 3.28
N ILE A 176 -4.49 29.19 2.78
CA ILE A 176 -3.85 29.74 1.58
C ILE A 176 -4.56 29.27 0.32
N CYS A 177 -5.31 30.16 -0.34
CA CYS A 177 -5.89 29.89 -1.65
C CYS A 177 -4.82 29.96 -2.77
N PRO A 178 -4.49 28.85 -3.47
CA PRO A 178 -3.49 28.89 -4.54
C PRO A 178 -3.82 29.87 -5.67
N ALA A 179 -5.11 30.00 -6.01
CA ALA A 179 -5.59 30.88 -7.08
C ALA A 179 -5.38 32.38 -6.78
N GLU A 180 -5.22 32.76 -5.52
CA GLU A 180 -5.00 34.15 -5.09
C GLU A 180 -3.51 34.55 -5.09
N LEU A 181 -2.60 33.58 -5.24
CA LEU A 181 -1.17 33.83 -5.29
C LEU A 181 -0.74 34.38 -6.65
N ASP A 182 0.23 35.30 -6.66
CA ASP A 182 0.97 35.59 -7.89
C ASP A 182 1.88 34.41 -8.28
N ASP A 183 2.43 34.43 -9.50
CA ASP A 183 3.22 33.33 -10.04
C ASP A 183 4.51 33.07 -9.23
N ALA A 184 5.11 34.11 -8.65
CA ALA A 184 6.33 33.98 -7.86
C ALA A 184 6.05 33.27 -6.54
N ALA A 185 5.02 33.73 -5.82
CA ALA A 185 4.56 33.13 -4.57
C ALA A 185 4.04 31.70 -4.79
N LEU A 186 3.32 31.44 -5.88
CA LEU A 186 2.86 30.10 -6.24
C LEU A 186 4.05 29.15 -6.49
N ALA A 187 5.05 29.60 -7.26
CA ALA A 187 6.26 28.80 -7.51
C ALA A 187 7.00 28.48 -6.20
N GLU A 188 7.09 29.42 -5.26
CA GLU A 188 7.63 29.15 -3.92
C GLU A 188 6.81 28.11 -3.15
N ARG A 189 5.47 28.18 -3.24
CA ARG A 189 4.58 27.19 -2.60
C ARG A 189 4.67 25.81 -3.25
N VAL A 190 4.91 25.71 -4.55
CA VAL A 190 5.20 24.43 -5.22
C VAL A 190 6.50 23.83 -4.68
N ARG A 191 7.58 24.62 -4.59
CA ARG A 191 8.86 24.16 -4.02
C ARG A 191 8.70 23.73 -2.56
N TRP A 192 8.00 24.54 -1.76
CA TRP A 192 7.68 24.22 -0.37
C TRP A 192 6.84 22.94 -0.27
N GLY A 193 5.82 22.75 -1.11
CA GLY A 193 4.96 21.57 -1.06
C GLY A 193 5.71 20.29 -1.41
N LEU A 194 6.65 20.35 -2.37
CA LEU A 194 7.52 19.21 -2.69
C LEU A 194 8.53 18.90 -1.57
N ASP A 195 8.98 19.91 -0.83
CA ASP A 195 9.86 19.75 0.33
C ASP A 195 9.11 19.28 1.60
N LEU A 196 7.91 19.81 1.86
CA LEU A 196 7.02 19.37 2.94
C LEU A 196 6.78 17.86 2.84
N HIS A 197 6.54 17.37 1.63
CA HIS A 197 6.37 15.95 1.38
C HIS A 197 7.59 15.14 1.83
N TRP A 198 8.82 15.60 1.53
CA TRP A 198 10.04 14.98 2.06
C TRP A 198 10.09 15.05 3.60
N GLN A 199 9.81 16.20 4.20
CA GLN A 199 9.83 16.39 5.65
C GLN A 199 8.92 15.39 6.38
N VAL A 200 7.74 15.11 5.81
CA VAL A 200 6.79 14.13 6.36
C VAL A 200 7.17 12.69 6.01
N ASN A 201 7.40 12.40 4.73
CA ASN A 201 7.65 11.05 4.24
C ASN A 201 8.91 10.44 4.85
N ARG A 202 9.92 11.27 5.15
CA ARG A 202 11.12 10.87 5.89
C ARG A 202 10.77 10.12 7.18
N TRP A 203 9.85 10.62 8.00
CA TRP A 203 9.47 9.96 9.26
C TRP A 203 8.65 8.69 9.04
N ALA A 204 7.75 8.71 8.05
CA ALA A 204 6.99 7.52 7.66
C ALA A 204 7.94 6.38 7.20
N LEU A 205 8.96 6.71 6.39
CA LEU A 205 9.95 5.77 5.88
C LEU A 205 10.87 5.25 6.98
N LEU A 206 11.46 6.12 7.81
CA LEU A 206 12.33 5.71 8.92
C LEU A 206 11.58 4.81 9.91
N THR A 207 10.34 5.16 10.24
CA THR A 207 9.47 4.36 11.10
C THR A 207 9.12 3.02 10.46
N SER A 208 8.79 2.99 9.17
CA SER A 208 8.45 1.76 8.45
C SER A 208 9.63 0.78 8.35
N LEU A 209 10.83 1.29 8.08
CA LEU A 209 12.05 0.49 8.00
C LEU A 209 12.41 -0.12 9.37
N LEU A 210 12.35 0.66 10.45
CA LEU A 210 12.54 0.13 11.81
C LEU A 210 11.42 -0.82 12.25
N SER A 211 10.18 -0.55 11.86
CA SER A 211 9.04 -1.45 12.13
C SER A 211 9.26 -2.82 11.51
N THR A 212 9.81 -2.87 10.29
CA THR A 212 10.13 -4.13 9.61
C THR A 212 11.22 -4.89 10.38
N GLN A 213 12.26 -4.19 10.85
CA GLN A 213 13.32 -4.80 11.66
C GLN A 213 12.80 -5.31 13.02
N ALA A 214 11.96 -4.52 13.71
CA ALA A 214 11.38 -4.91 14.99
C ALA A 214 10.50 -6.16 14.86
N GLN A 215 9.73 -6.26 13.77
CA GLN A 215 8.94 -7.46 13.49
C GLN A 215 9.82 -8.68 13.25
N GLU A 216 10.86 -8.57 12.41
CA GLU A 216 11.77 -9.69 12.15
C GLU A 216 12.41 -10.20 13.47
N ASP A 217 12.79 -9.29 14.37
CA ASP A 217 13.32 -9.63 15.69
C ASP A 217 12.28 -10.32 16.58
N PHE A 218 11.01 -9.90 16.51
CA PHE A 218 9.90 -10.51 17.24
C PHE A 218 9.57 -11.90 16.70
N HIS A 219 9.47 -12.06 15.37
CA HIS A 219 9.24 -13.35 14.71
C HIS A 219 10.31 -14.38 15.09
N ARG A 220 11.59 -13.99 15.07
CA ARG A 220 12.70 -14.84 15.52
C ARG A 220 12.60 -15.20 16.99
N THR A 221 12.16 -14.26 17.82
CA THR A 221 11.92 -14.51 19.24
C THR A 221 10.82 -15.56 19.40
N MET A 222 9.67 -15.40 18.73
CA MET A 222 8.59 -16.39 18.73
C MET A 222 9.04 -17.76 18.22
N ALA A 223 9.77 -17.83 17.11
CA ALA A 223 10.27 -19.09 16.56
C ALA A 223 11.28 -19.80 17.49
N ALA A 224 12.11 -19.03 18.21
CA ALA A 224 13.02 -19.60 19.22
C ALA A 224 12.26 -20.16 20.43
N LEU A 225 11.16 -19.51 20.82
CA LEU A 225 10.24 -20.00 21.84
C LEU A 225 9.56 -21.30 21.38
N ASP A 226 9.09 -21.37 20.13
CA ASP A 226 8.48 -22.57 19.55
C ASP A 226 9.45 -23.75 19.46
N ARG A 227 10.70 -23.55 19.02
CA ARG A 227 11.68 -24.65 18.90
C ARG A 227 12.05 -25.28 20.23
N LYS A 228 12.13 -24.48 21.30
CA LYS A 228 12.37 -24.98 22.66
C LYS A 228 11.19 -25.82 23.20
N ARG A 229 9.98 -25.69 22.60
CA ARG A 229 8.79 -26.49 22.91
C ARG A 229 8.79 -27.88 22.28
N SER A 230 9.30 -28.04 21.05
CA SER A 230 9.26 -29.35 20.35
C SER A 230 9.98 -30.48 21.10
N ALA A 231 10.73 -30.15 22.16
CA ALA A 231 11.38 -31.09 23.07
C ALA A 231 10.55 -31.51 24.31
N GLY A 232 9.31 -31.01 24.54
CA GLY A 232 8.48 -31.40 25.69
C GLY A 232 7.03 -30.88 25.64
N ALA A 233 6.04 -31.76 25.82
CA ALA A 233 4.62 -31.55 25.47
C ALA A 233 3.78 -30.60 26.39
N THR A 234 2.84 -29.85 25.75
CA THR A 234 1.68 -28.99 26.20
C THR A 234 1.95 -27.54 26.69
N PRO A 235 1.05 -26.52 26.51
CA PRO A 235 -0.19 -26.37 25.71
C PRO A 235 -0.04 -25.40 24.48
N ASP A 236 -1.16 -25.00 23.85
CA ASP A 236 -1.27 -24.05 22.72
C ASP A 236 -0.49 -22.73 23.00
N LEU A 237 0.56 -22.45 22.20
CA LEU A 237 1.32 -21.21 22.33
C LEU A 237 0.55 -20.05 21.69
N PRO A 238 0.67 -18.83 22.24
CA PRO A 238 0.11 -17.65 21.60
C PRO A 238 0.77 -17.46 20.24
N THR A 239 -0.04 -17.48 19.19
CA THR A 239 0.45 -17.20 17.84
C THR A 239 0.78 -15.71 17.70
N GLU A 240 1.85 -15.38 16.97
CA GLU A 240 2.18 -14.00 16.60
C GLU A 240 0.97 -13.26 16.01
N ALA A 241 0.22 -13.93 15.12
CA ALA A 241 -0.99 -13.40 14.50
C ALA A 241 -2.00 -12.91 15.54
N ARG A 242 -2.36 -13.74 16.55
CA ARG A 242 -3.32 -13.35 17.59
C ARG A 242 -2.77 -12.31 18.58
N LEU A 243 -1.48 -12.36 18.92
CA LEU A 243 -0.85 -11.34 19.77
C LEU A 243 -0.91 -9.94 19.14
N MET A 244 -0.94 -9.89 17.81
CA MET A 244 -1.03 -8.67 17.03
C MET A 244 -2.47 -8.28 16.64
N THR A 245 -3.49 -8.98 17.14
CA THR A 245 -4.92 -8.60 16.92
C THR A 245 -5.36 -7.46 17.83
N GLY A 246 -6.37 -6.69 17.39
CA GLY A 246 -7.03 -5.67 18.22
C GLY A 246 -6.14 -4.52 18.67
N LEU A 247 -5.07 -4.21 17.93
CA LEU A 247 -4.27 -3.00 18.17
C LEU A 247 -5.20 -1.78 18.04
N GLU A 248 -5.17 -0.88 19.03
CA GLU A 248 -6.11 0.24 19.09
C GLU A 248 -5.52 1.53 18.50
N GLY A 249 -6.42 2.34 17.95
CA GLY A 249 -6.14 3.75 17.68
C GLY A 249 -5.29 3.94 16.44
N MET A 250 -5.37 3.03 15.46
CA MET A 250 -4.72 3.27 14.18
C MET A 250 -5.38 4.47 13.51
N ALA A 251 -4.61 5.52 13.24
CA ALA A 251 -5.16 6.73 12.67
C ALA A 251 -5.79 6.49 11.28
N THR A 252 -5.23 5.55 10.51
CA THR A 252 -5.71 5.13 9.18
C THR A 252 -7.04 4.38 9.21
N ALA A 253 -7.46 3.90 10.39
CA ALA A 253 -8.71 3.19 10.60
C ALA A 253 -9.90 4.12 10.93
N ARG A 254 -9.65 5.36 11.37
CA ARG A 254 -10.68 6.35 11.72
C ARG A 254 -11.71 6.64 10.62
N PRO A 255 -11.34 6.75 9.32
CA PRO A 255 -12.32 6.98 8.26
C PRO A 255 -13.41 5.90 8.19
N LEU A 256 -13.08 4.65 8.49
CA LEU A 256 -14.05 3.54 8.56
C LEU A 256 -15.06 3.80 9.68
N HIS A 257 -14.59 4.11 10.88
CA HIS A 257 -15.45 4.36 12.04
C HIS A 257 -16.38 5.55 11.79
N ASP A 258 -15.82 6.68 11.36
CA ASP A 258 -16.59 7.90 11.09
C ASP A 258 -17.62 7.70 9.95
N MET A 259 -17.29 6.88 8.94
CA MET A 259 -18.23 6.54 7.86
C MET A 259 -19.42 5.72 8.38
N TRP A 260 -19.18 4.80 9.31
CA TRP A 260 -20.25 4.04 9.97
C TRP A 260 -21.15 4.95 10.79
N GLU A 261 -20.57 5.85 11.61
CA GLU A 261 -21.34 6.83 12.40
C GLU A 261 -22.15 7.80 11.54
N LEU A 262 -21.56 8.23 10.41
CA LEU A 262 -22.25 9.03 9.41
C LEU A 262 -23.46 8.26 8.86
N ALA A 263 -23.27 7.01 8.43
CA ALA A 263 -24.36 6.18 7.89
C ALA A 263 -25.48 5.93 8.92
N ASP A 264 -25.13 5.74 10.19
CA ASP A 264 -26.13 5.62 11.27
C ASP A 264 -26.89 6.93 11.50
N SER A 265 -26.18 8.07 11.49
CA SER A 265 -26.79 9.39 11.62
C SER A 265 -27.76 9.71 10.48
N LEU A 266 -27.43 9.28 9.26
CA LEU A 266 -28.25 9.47 8.07
C LEU A 266 -29.59 8.72 8.12
N ARG A 267 -29.76 7.74 9.03
CA ARG A 267 -31.01 6.97 9.18
C ARG A 267 -32.23 7.83 9.50
N ARG A 268 -32.03 9.01 10.07
CA ARG A 268 -33.10 9.95 10.46
C ARG A 268 -33.62 10.79 9.29
N TYR A 269 -33.01 10.67 8.11
CA TYR A 269 -33.21 11.55 6.96
C TYR A 269 -33.63 10.74 5.71
N PRO A 270 -34.90 10.31 5.61
CA PRO A 270 -35.34 9.38 4.58
C PRO A 270 -35.20 9.93 3.14
N GLY A 271 -35.33 11.24 2.93
CA GLY A 271 -35.15 11.86 1.62
C GLY A 271 -33.69 11.83 1.17
N ALA A 272 -32.75 12.08 2.08
CA ALA A 272 -31.33 11.90 1.80
C ALA A 272 -30.98 10.44 1.49
N LEU A 273 -31.52 9.47 2.26
CA LEU A 273 -31.28 8.04 2.01
C LEU A 273 -31.79 7.59 0.64
N ASP A 274 -32.97 8.07 0.23
CA ASP A 274 -33.54 7.74 -1.09
C ASP A 274 -32.66 8.25 -2.23
N LEU A 275 -32.26 9.53 -2.16
CA LEU A 275 -31.32 10.11 -3.12
C LEU A 275 -29.99 9.35 -3.16
N LEU A 276 -29.45 8.97 -2.00
CA LEU A 276 -28.18 8.26 -1.88
C LEU A 276 -28.24 6.84 -2.50
N ARG A 277 -29.41 6.19 -2.47
CA ARG A 277 -29.64 4.89 -3.10
C ARG A 277 -29.85 4.98 -4.61
N ASN A 278 -30.64 5.96 -5.05
CA ASN A 278 -31.19 6.00 -6.40
C ASN A 278 -30.41 6.91 -7.36
N THR A 279 -29.51 7.75 -6.85
CA THR A 279 -28.73 8.68 -7.67
C THR A 279 -27.31 8.13 -7.88
N ALA A 280 -26.78 8.28 -9.09
CA ALA A 280 -25.40 7.87 -9.36
C ALA A 280 -24.41 8.66 -8.49
N PRO A 281 -23.36 8.03 -7.90
CA PRO A 281 -22.44 8.72 -7.00
C PRO A 281 -21.75 9.94 -7.63
N GLY A 282 -21.39 9.88 -8.90
CA GLY A 282 -20.82 11.03 -9.63
C GLY A 282 -21.82 12.18 -9.87
N GLU A 283 -23.12 11.89 -9.93
CA GLU A 283 -24.14 12.94 -9.97
C GLU A 283 -24.37 13.56 -8.59
N LEU A 284 -24.42 12.72 -7.54
CA LEU A 284 -24.49 13.20 -6.15
C LEU A 284 -23.29 14.09 -5.82
N ALA A 285 -22.09 13.72 -6.25
CA ALA A 285 -20.87 14.50 -6.09
C ALA A 285 -21.05 15.94 -6.61
N ARG A 286 -21.56 16.10 -7.83
CA ARG A 286 -21.83 17.42 -8.44
C ARG A 286 -22.93 18.19 -7.71
N ARG A 287 -23.94 17.50 -7.19
CA ARG A 287 -25.10 18.11 -6.51
C ARG A 287 -24.84 18.42 -5.03
N LEU A 288 -23.82 17.82 -4.42
CA LEU A 288 -23.54 17.90 -2.98
C LEU A 288 -23.53 19.33 -2.43
N PRO A 289 -22.85 20.34 -3.06
CA PRO A 289 -22.87 21.70 -2.55
C PRO A 289 -24.27 22.33 -2.52
N ALA A 290 -25.10 22.06 -3.54
CA ALA A 290 -26.47 22.56 -3.59
C ALA A 290 -27.37 21.84 -2.57
N LEU A 291 -27.20 20.52 -2.42
CA LEU A 291 -27.93 19.71 -1.46
C LEU A 291 -27.64 20.13 -0.01
N ALA A 292 -26.37 20.40 0.33
CA ALA A 292 -25.98 20.85 1.66
C ALA A 292 -26.50 22.26 2.02
N ARG A 293 -26.67 23.14 1.02
CA ARG A 293 -27.19 24.50 1.25
C ARG A 293 -28.71 24.52 1.44
N SER A 294 -29.45 23.86 0.55
CA SER A 294 -30.91 24.01 0.51
C SER A 294 -31.65 22.80 -0.08
N GLY A 295 -31.01 21.63 -0.12
CA GLY A 295 -31.63 20.40 -0.60
C GLY A 295 -32.64 19.81 0.39
N PRO A 296 -33.41 18.79 -0.03
CA PRO A 296 -34.17 17.96 0.90
C PRO A 296 -33.20 17.33 1.90
N ASP A 297 -33.57 17.34 3.18
CA ASP A 297 -32.71 16.91 4.29
C ASP A 297 -31.33 17.60 4.26
N ALA A 298 -31.28 18.91 4.03
CA ALA A 298 -30.02 19.67 3.94
C ALA A 298 -29.05 19.43 5.11
N GLU A 299 -29.55 19.14 6.31
CA GLU A 299 -28.74 18.76 7.46
C GLU A 299 -27.95 17.47 7.23
N ALA A 300 -28.59 16.44 6.65
CA ALA A 300 -27.94 15.20 6.26
C ALA A 300 -26.78 15.44 5.29
N TRP A 301 -27.00 16.30 4.29
CA TRP A 301 -25.97 16.64 3.30
C TRP A 301 -24.85 17.51 3.89
N ARG A 302 -25.13 18.32 4.92
CA ARG A 302 -24.09 19.02 5.71
C ARG A 302 -23.22 18.03 6.48
N LEU A 303 -23.79 16.96 7.05
CA LEU A 303 -23.01 15.89 7.69
C LEU A 303 -22.09 15.18 6.67
N VAL A 304 -22.63 14.85 5.49
CA VAL A 304 -21.84 14.22 4.41
C VAL A 304 -20.72 15.14 3.93
N ALA A 305 -21.02 16.42 3.68
CA ALA A 305 -20.02 17.41 3.28
C ALA A 305 -18.95 17.62 4.36
N GLY A 306 -19.34 17.64 5.64
CA GLY A 306 -18.42 17.73 6.77
C GLY A 306 -17.47 16.54 6.87
N TRP A 307 -17.97 15.31 6.60
CA TRP A 307 -17.13 14.12 6.55
C TRP A 307 -16.11 14.18 5.39
N ILE A 308 -16.56 14.59 4.18
CA ILE A 308 -15.67 14.77 3.03
C ILE A 308 -14.60 15.84 3.32
N ALA A 309 -14.97 16.95 3.97
CA ALA A 309 -14.03 18.00 4.35
C ALA A 309 -13.01 17.52 5.39
N ARG A 310 -13.43 16.69 6.36
CA ARG A 310 -12.54 16.07 7.35
C ARG A 310 -11.50 15.18 6.70
N TYR A 311 -11.90 14.38 5.71
CA TYR A 311 -11.05 13.44 4.97
C TYR A 311 -10.61 13.95 3.60
N ARG A 312 -10.58 15.29 3.42
CA ARG A 312 -10.27 15.96 2.13
C ARG A 312 -8.93 15.57 1.53
N TYR A 313 -8.02 15.07 2.37
CA TYR A 313 -6.67 14.69 1.99
C TYR A 313 -6.56 13.28 1.38
N MET A 314 -7.55 12.43 1.61
CA MET A 314 -7.59 11.08 1.07
C MET A 314 -7.85 11.10 -0.44
N SER A 315 -7.40 10.07 -1.13
CA SER A 315 -7.54 9.86 -2.56
C SER A 315 -7.61 8.36 -2.86
N ASN A 316 -8.09 7.99 -4.04
CA ASN A 316 -8.11 6.60 -4.50
C ASN A 316 -6.70 5.96 -4.50
N ILE A 317 -5.67 6.77 -4.77
CA ILE A 317 -4.27 6.42 -4.60
C ILE A 317 -3.60 7.61 -3.90
N ASP A 318 -3.62 7.60 -2.57
CA ASP A 318 -3.12 8.69 -1.71
C ASP A 318 -1.75 9.24 -2.13
N GLU A 319 -0.87 8.36 -2.58
CA GLU A 319 0.53 8.66 -2.83
C GLU A 319 0.78 9.23 -4.22
N ASP A 320 -0.12 8.99 -5.17
CA ASP A 320 0.03 9.50 -6.51
C ASP A 320 -0.57 10.91 -6.59
N PRO A 321 0.26 11.96 -6.80
CA PRO A 321 -0.24 13.32 -6.87
C PRO A 321 -1.12 13.57 -8.10
N SER A 322 -1.15 12.68 -9.10
CA SER A 322 -2.02 12.82 -10.28
C SER A 322 -3.48 12.47 -10.00
N VAL A 323 -3.73 11.66 -8.97
CA VAL A 323 -5.08 11.20 -8.64
C VAL A 323 -5.81 12.26 -7.81
N PRO A 324 -7.06 12.61 -8.17
CA PRO A 324 -7.87 13.54 -7.40
C PRO A 324 -8.09 13.09 -5.96
N ARG A 325 -8.10 14.05 -5.05
CA ARG A 325 -8.49 13.88 -3.65
C ARG A 325 -10.01 13.77 -3.55
N TRP A 326 -10.50 13.20 -2.46
CA TRP A 326 -11.94 12.98 -2.24
C TRP A 326 -12.76 14.27 -2.18
N HIS A 327 -12.17 15.40 -1.84
CA HIS A 327 -12.88 16.69 -1.91
C HIS A 327 -12.95 17.25 -3.35
N GLU A 328 -12.00 16.89 -4.22
CA GLU A 328 -12.03 17.24 -5.65
C GLU A 328 -13.02 16.34 -6.40
N ASP A 329 -13.04 15.04 -6.06
CA ASP A 329 -14.01 14.07 -6.57
C ASP A 329 -14.54 13.17 -5.43
N PRO A 330 -15.73 13.47 -4.87
CA PRO A 330 -16.32 12.67 -3.79
C PRO A 330 -17.12 11.45 -4.29
N SER A 331 -17.08 11.11 -5.58
CA SER A 331 -17.88 10.00 -6.13
C SER A 331 -17.59 8.66 -5.47
N VAL A 332 -16.32 8.36 -5.19
CA VAL A 332 -15.88 7.11 -4.53
C VAL A 332 -16.38 7.03 -3.08
N PRO A 333 -16.08 8.00 -2.18
CA PRO A 333 -16.58 7.92 -0.80
C PRO A 333 -18.11 7.94 -0.72
N LEU A 334 -18.81 8.63 -1.64
CA LEU A 334 -20.27 8.57 -1.72
C LEU A 334 -20.78 7.17 -2.10
N SER A 335 -20.07 6.46 -3.01
CA SER A 335 -20.41 5.07 -3.32
C SER A 335 -20.16 4.13 -2.14
N MET A 336 -19.08 4.33 -1.38
CA MET A 336 -18.82 3.58 -0.14
C MET A 336 -19.95 3.80 0.88
N LEU A 337 -20.31 5.06 1.13
CA LEU A 337 -21.38 5.44 2.05
C LEU A 337 -22.73 4.78 1.68
N ARG A 338 -23.02 4.65 0.39
CA ARG A 338 -24.20 3.92 -0.10
C ARG A 338 -24.20 2.46 0.35
N GLY A 339 -23.04 1.80 0.35
CA GLY A 339 -22.88 0.43 0.86
C GLY A 339 -23.24 0.31 2.36
N TYR A 340 -22.79 1.27 3.17
CA TYR A 340 -23.13 1.34 4.60
C TYR A 340 -24.61 1.59 4.85
N VAL A 341 -25.24 2.48 4.08
CA VAL A 341 -26.67 2.77 4.17
C VAL A 341 -27.52 1.56 3.78
N ALA A 342 -27.08 0.77 2.81
CA ALA A 342 -27.77 -0.46 2.40
C ALA A 342 -27.68 -1.55 3.50
N ASP A 343 -26.50 -1.74 4.11
CA ASP A 343 -26.29 -2.66 5.23
C ASP A 343 -27.18 -2.31 6.44
N ALA A 344 -27.18 -1.03 6.80
CA ALA A 344 -27.98 -0.48 7.88
C ALA A 344 -29.49 -0.76 7.74
N ALA A 345 -30.00 -0.82 6.51
CA ALA A 345 -31.40 -1.13 6.23
C ALA A 345 -31.71 -2.62 6.40
N ASN A 346 -30.76 -3.49 6.04
CA ASN A 346 -30.93 -4.95 6.07
C ASN A 346 -30.77 -5.56 7.48
N GLY A 347 -30.07 -4.89 8.40
CA GLY A 347 -29.93 -5.32 9.80
C GLY A 347 -31.23 -5.35 10.63
N ARG A 348 -32.40 -5.09 10.02
CA ARG A 348 -33.73 -5.14 10.63
C ARG A 348 -34.59 -6.34 10.21
N GLU A 349 -34.23 -7.10 9.17
CA GLU A 349 -34.92 -8.36 8.88
C GLU A 349 -34.40 -9.44 9.82
N GLY A 350 -34.99 -9.46 11.02
CA GLY A 350 -34.89 -10.61 11.91
C GLY A 350 -35.25 -11.88 11.15
N THR A 351 -34.50 -12.94 11.43
CA THR A 351 -34.74 -14.31 10.96
C THR A 351 -36.25 -14.60 10.97
N PRO A 352 -36.88 -15.01 9.86
CA PRO A 352 -38.28 -15.41 9.88
C PRO A 352 -38.44 -16.52 10.91
N ALA A 353 -39.30 -16.33 11.90
CA ALA A 353 -39.67 -17.37 12.83
C ALA A 353 -40.36 -18.50 12.04
N GLY A 354 -39.63 -19.59 11.73
CA GLY A 354 -40.21 -20.72 11.02
C GLY A 354 -39.27 -21.70 10.31
N THR A 355 -37.95 -21.48 10.23
CA THR A 355 -37.07 -22.44 9.54
C THR A 355 -36.78 -23.67 10.44
N PRO A 356 -37.05 -24.91 10.01
CA PRO A 356 -36.83 -26.10 10.82
C PRO A 356 -35.35 -26.28 11.18
N ALA A 357 -35.08 -26.69 12.42
CA ALA A 357 -33.76 -27.03 12.91
C ALA A 357 -33.21 -28.23 12.11
N GLY A 358 -32.22 -28.00 11.23
CA GLY A 358 -31.60 -29.09 10.46
C GLY A 358 -30.53 -28.68 9.45
N THR A 359 -30.50 -27.45 8.99
CA THR A 359 -29.43 -26.94 8.11
C THR A 359 -28.73 -25.76 8.78
N ALA A 360 -27.49 -25.95 9.20
CA ALA A 360 -26.66 -24.91 9.78
C ALA A 360 -26.45 -23.78 8.76
N ALA A 361 -27.25 -22.71 8.89
CA ALA A 361 -27.04 -21.46 8.19
C ALA A 361 -25.67 -20.86 8.58
N PRO A 362 -24.99 -20.14 7.67
CA PRO A 362 -23.57 -19.80 7.80
C PRO A 362 -23.33 -18.87 8.99
N ARG A 363 -22.39 -19.25 9.88
CA ARG A 363 -21.85 -18.40 10.97
C ARG A 363 -20.91 -17.31 10.43
N GLY A 364 -21.31 -16.61 9.37
CA GLY A 364 -20.60 -15.47 8.79
C GLY A 364 -21.02 -14.16 9.44
N ARG A 365 -20.18 -13.13 9.29
CA ARG A 365 -20.39 -11.72 9.68
C ARG A 365 -21.58 -11.10 8.90
N ALA A 366 -22.79 -11.59 9.13
CA ALA A 366 -24.01 -11.11 8.47
C ALA A 366 -24.58 -9.91 9.23
N GLY A 367 -24.58 -8.74 8.56
CA GLY A 367 -24.93 -7.43 9.12
C GLY A 367 -23.70 -6.75 9.72
N GLY A 368 -23.29 -5.61 9.16
CA GLY A 368 -22.15 -4.83 9.64
C GLY A 368 -22.32 -4.50 11.12
N ARG A 369 -21.58 -5.22 11.96
CA ARG A 369 -21.50 -4.95 13.40
C ARG A 369 -20.89 -3.57 13.61
N ARG A 370 -21.20 -2.97 14.77
CA ARG A 370 -20.59 -1.70 15.17
C ARG A 370 -19.07 -1.88 15.22
N PRO A 371 -18.27 -1.05 14.53
CA PRO A 371 -16.80 -1.21 14.50
C PRO A 371 -16.16 -1.31 15.89
N ASP A 372 -16.73 -0.62 16.87
CA ASP A 372 -16.26 -0.62 18.27
C ASP A 372 -16.41 -1.98 18.96
N GLU A 373 -17.50 -2.71 18.66
CA GLU A 373 -17.75 -4.05 19.23
C GLU A 373 -16.78 -5.07 18.63
N ASP A 374 -16.51 -4.95 17.33
CA ASP A 374 -15.52 -5.78 16.63
C ASP A 374 -14.12 -5.54 17.21
N ALA A 375 -13.74 -4.27 17.40
CA ALA A 375 -12.49 -3.91 18.06
C ALA A 375 -12.43 -4.45 19.49
N GLU A 376 -13.51 -4.34 20.29
CA GLU A 376 -13.55 -4.87 21.66
C GLU A 376 -13.36 -6.38 21.73
N ARG A 377 -13.98 -7.12 20.80
CA ARG A 377 -13.78 -8.56 20.72
C ARG A 377 -12.33 -8.90 20.44
N GLN A 378 -11.68 -8.21 19.49
CA GLN A 378 -10.27 -8.46 19.18
C GLN A 378 -9.37 -8.14 20.38
N ARG A 379 -9.71 -7.12 21.17
CA ARG A 379 -9.00 -6.81 22.42
C ARG A 379 -9.09 -7.93 23.44
N LYS A 380 -10.27 -8.55 23.60
CA LYS A 380 -10.45 -9.70 24.49
C LYS A 380 -9.58 -10.88 24.04
N VAL A 381 -9.57 -11.19 22.74
CA VAL A 381 -8.70 -12.23 22.16
C VAL A 381 -7.23 -11.92 22.43
N ARG A 382 -6.76 -10.70 22.17
CA ARG A 382 -5.38 -10.31 22.48
C ARG A 382 -5.07 -10.42 23.97
N ALA A 383 -5.94 -9.91 24.84
CA ALA A 383 -5.73 -9.94 26.29
C ALA A 383 -5.62 -11.37 26.82
N GLU A 384 -6.42 -12.30 26.28
CA GLU A 384 -6.31 -13.74 26.57
C GLU A 384 -4.97 -14.31 26.10
N GLU A 385 -4.52 -13.97 24.89
CA GLU A 385 -3.24 -14.45 24.35
C GLU A 385 -2.03 -13.83 25.07
N GLU A 386 -2.11 -12.58 25.51
CA GLU A 386 -1.12 -11.98 26.39
C GLU A 386 -1.11 -12.66 27.77
N ALA A 387 -2.29 -12.97 28.32
CA ALA A 387 -2.40 -13.70 29.58
C ALA A 387 -1.80 -15.10 29.45
N ARG A 388 -2.03 -15.79 28.32
CA ARG A 388 -1.37 -17.06 27.97
C ARG A 388 0.14 -16.87 27.86
N ALA A 389 0.63 -15.87 27.13
CA ALA A 389 2.05 -15.58 27.01
C ALA A 389 2.72 -15.33 28.38
N ARG A 390 2.05 -14.56 29.25
CA ARG A 390 2.51 -14.28 30.63
C ARG A 390 2.44 -15.51 31.53
N ALA A 391 1.40 -16.33 31.42
CA ALA A 391 1.24 -17.57 32.19
C ALA A 391 2.28 -18.62 31.77
N VAL A 392 2.51 -18.75 30.47
CA VAL A 392 3.59 -19.52 29.87
C VAL A 392 4.93 -19.03 30.42
N GLY A 393 5.21 -17.72 30.36
CA GLY A 393 6.42 -17.11 30.95
C GLY A 393 6.62 -17.39 32.44
N ARG A 394 5.55 -17.36 33.24
CA ARG A 394 5.61 -17.68 34.68
C ARG A 394 5.81 -19.18 34.93
N ARG A 395 5.20 -20.04 34.12
CA ARG A 395 5.37 -21.51 34.21
C ARG A 395 6.77 -21.93 33.73
N TRP A 396 7.40 -21.15 32.86
CA TRP A 396 8.76 -21.39 32.34
C TRP A 396 9.88 -21.20 33.37
N LEU A 397 9.67 -20.37 34.41
CA LEU A 397 10.57 -20.33 35.58
C LEU A 397 10.67 -21.71 36.29
N ARG A 398 9.68 -22.58 36.14
CA ARG A 398 9.64 -23.92 36.76
C ARG A 398 10.31 -25.01 35.92
N TYR A 399 10.56 -24.79 34.63
CA TYR A 399 11.12 -25.77 33.69
C TYR A 399 12.53 -25.41 33.17
N GLY A 400 13.24 -24.48 33.83
CA GLY A 400 14.66 -24.22 33.58
C GLY A 400 14.98 -23.33 32.36
N LEU A 401 14.01 -22.56 31.86
CA LEU A 401 14.27 -21.54 30.83
C LEU A 401 14.37 -20.13 31.44
N ASP A 402 15.46 -19.45 31.08
CA ASP A 402 16.01 -18.21 31.65
C ASP A 402 15.01 -17.01 31.64
N PRO A 403 14.79 -16.30 32.77
CA PRO A 403 14.08 -15.00 32.86
C PRO A 403 14.45 -14.00 31.76
N PHE A 404 15.65 -14.10 31.21
CA PHE A 404 16.10 -13.36 30.02
C PHE A 404 15.14 -13.44 28.82
N TRP A 405 14.62 -14.62 28.48
CA TRP A 405 13.77 -14.80 27.28
C TRP A 405 12.37 -14.19 27.46
N LEU A 406 11.83 -14.20 28.68
CA LEU A 406 10.56 -13.55 28.98
C LEU A 406 10.67 -12.02 28.91
N GLY A 407 11.75 -11.47 29.47
CA GLY A 407 12.05 -10.04 29.35
C GLY A 407 12.30 -9.62 27.89
N ARG A 408 13.00 -10.46 27.12
CA ARG A 408 13.19 -10.25 25.68
C ARG A 408 11.86 -10.26 24.91
N PHE A 409 10.99 -11.24 25.16
CA PHE A 409 9.66 -11.30 24.54
C PHE A 409 8.84 -10.05 24.84
N GLN A 410 8.72 -9.65 26.12
CA GLN A 410 7.94 -8.47 26.51
C GLN A 410 8.48 -7.20 25.84
N LYS A 411 9.81 -7.02 25.85
CA LYS A 411 10.45 -5.88 25.20
C LYS A 411 10.19 -5.84 23.70
N GLN A 412 10.31 -6.97 23.01
CA GLN A 412 10.07 -7.05 21.56
C GLN A 412 8.59 -6.89 21.21
N TYR A 413 7.69 -7.43 22.02
CA TYR A 413 6.26 -7.29 21.82
C TYR A 413 5.80 -5.83 21.92
N GLU A 414 6.22 -5.11 22.97
CA GLU A 414 5.90 -3.69 23.11
C GLU A 414 6.56 -2.84 22.02
N LEU A 415 7.77 -3.20 21.60
CA LEU A 415 8.46 -2.53 20.49
C LEU A 415 7.67 -2.66 19.18
N VAL A 416 7.28 -3.88 18.80
CA VAL A 416 6.51 -4.12 17.57
C VAL A 416 5.16 -3.41 17.61
N LYS A 417 4.43 -3.43 18.74
CA LYS A 417 3.18 -2.69 18.90
C LYS A 417 3.38 -1.18 18.69
N THR A 418 4.41 -0.62 19.31
CA THR A 418 4.74 0.81 19.22
C THR A 418 5.01 1.21 17.77
N PHE A 419 5.86 0.45 17.07
CA PHE A 419 6.21 0.76 15.69
C PHE A 419 5.08 0.50 14.70
N CYS A 420 4.23 -0.52 14.93
CA CYS A 420 3.02 -0.71 14.13
C CYS A 420 2.11 0.52 14.23
N ARG A 421 1.88 1.04 15.44
CA ARG A 421 1.08 2.26 15.63
C ARG A 421 1.70 3.46 14.94
N TRP A 422 2.98 3.75 15.20
CA TRP A 422 3.65 4.91 14.61
C TRP A 422 3.68 4.88 13.08
N ARG A 423 3.77 3.69 12.49
CA ARG A 423 3.70 3.52 11.05
C ARG A 423 2.34 3.93 10.48
N GLU A 424 1.24 3.61 11.17
CA GLU A 424 -0.09 4.06 10.76
C GLU A 424 -0.32 5.55 11.04
N GLU A 425 0.17 6.06 12.17
CA GLU A 425 0.09 7.49 12.52
C GLU A 425 0.80 8.36 11.47
N THR A 426 2.09 8.10 11.22
CA THR A 426 2.90 8.87 10.26
C THR A 426 2.35 8.83 8.84
N ARG A 427 1.64 7.75 8.46
CA ARG A 427 1.01 7.63 7.15
C ARG A 427 -0.13 8.63 6.93
N VAL A 428 -0.90 8.97 7.97
CA VAL A 428 -1.98 9.96 7.83
C VAL A 428 -1.42 11.34 7.49
N TYR A 429 -0.31 11.73 8.12
CA TYR A 429 0.37 12.99 7.84
C TYR A 429 0.92 13.03 6.41
N LEU A 430 1.36 11.88 5.88
CA LEU A 430 1.82 11.77 4.49
C LEU A 430 0.70 12.12 3.50
N SER A 431 -0.51 11.58 3.70
CA SER A 431 -1.67 11.92 2.87
C SER A 431 -2.09 13.40 3.02
N ARG A 432 -2.03 13.95 4.24
CA ARG A 432 -2.30 15.38 4.53
C ARG A 432 -1.30 16.31 3.84
N ALA A 433 0.00 16.03 3.92
CA ALA A 433 1.01 16.79 3.19
C ALA A 433 0.80 16.73 1.69
N ARG A 434 0.51 15.53 1.15
CA ARG A 434 0.24 15.36 -0.28
C ARG A 434 -0.95 16.20 -0.76
N TYR A 435 -1.97 16.36 0.06
CA TYR A 435 -3.08 17.28 -0.23
C TYR A 435 -2.60 18.72 -0.42
N HIS A 436 -1.77 19.24 0.49
CA HIS A 436 -1.20 20.59 0.32
C HIS A 436 -0.29 20.67 -0.90
N THR A 437 0.59 19.69 -1.12
CA THR A 437 1.45 19.64 -2.31
C THR A 437 0.62 19.68 -3.60
N ARG A 438 -0.45 18.88 -3.69
CA ARG A 438 -1.29 18.79 -4.90
C ARG A 438 -2.02 20.10 -5.20
N ARG A 439 -2.54 20.81 -4.19
CA ARG A 439 -3.24 22.10 -4.39
C ARG A 439 -2.41 23.10 -5.19
N PHE A 440 -1.14 23.25 -4.83
CA PHE A 440 -0.24 24.19 -5.51
C PHE A 440 0.22 23.64 -6.87
N LEU A 441 0.45 22.33 -7.00
CA LEU A 441 0.81 21.72 -8.28
C LEU A 441 -0.31 21.86 -9.33
N VAL A 442 -1.56 21.62 -8.96
CA VAL A 442 -2.71 21.70 -9.88
C VAL A 442 -2.92 23.15 -10.34
N GLU A 443 -2.83 24.11 -9.44
CA GLU A 443 -2.91 25.54 -9.79
C GLU A 443 -1.78 25.93 -10.75
N GLN A 444 -0.54 25.59 -10.43
CA GLN A 444 0.63 25.88 -11.28
C GLN A 444 0.49 25.25 -12.67
N ALA A 445 0.04 23.99 -12.71
CA ALA A 445 -0.18 23.27 -13.95
C ALA A 445 -1.28 23.90 -14.81
N GLY A 446 -2.37 24.36 -14.17
CA GLY A 446 -3.44 25.10 -14.82
C GLY A 446 -2.92 26.38 -15.48
N ARG A 447 -2.08 27.16 -14.78
CA ARG A 447 -1.46 28.38 -15.34
C ARG A 447 -0.51 28.07 -16.48
N TRP A 448 0.34 27.05 -16.35
CA TRP A 448 1.25 26.64 -17.42
C TRP A 448 0.51 26.16 -18.67
N ALA A 449 -0.59 25.43 -18.51
CA ALA A 449 -1.43 25.01 -19.64
C ALA A 449 -2.15 26.20 -20.28
N ALA A 450 -2.74 27.10 -19.48
CA ALA A 450 -3.41 28.30 -19.96
C ALA A 450 -2.47 29.25 -20.73
N ALA A 451 -1.20 29.32 -20.32
CA ALA A 451 -0.15 30.08 -21.00
C ALA A 451 0.46 29.35 -22.22
N GLY A 452 0.03 28.12 -22.53
CA GLY A 452 0.57 27.31 -23.63
C GLY A 452 1.98 26.76 -23.38
N LEU A 453 2.48 26.84 -22.14
CA LEU A 453 3.78 26.32 -21.72
C LEU A 453 3.76 24.79 -21.60
N LEU A 454 2.65 24.23 -21.13
CA LEU A 454 2.33 22.80 -21.23
C LEU A 454 1.18 22.59 -22.22
N ALA A 455 1.05 21.38 -22.76
CA ALA A 455 -0.05 21.08 -23.68
C ALA A 455 -1.36 20.80 -22.92
N ASP A 456 -1.24 20.17 -21.75
CA ASP A 456 -2.34 19.89 -20.82
C ASP A 456 -1.85 20.11 -19.37
N ALA A 457 -2.74 20.46 -18.44
CA ALA A 457 -2.36 20.60 -17.04
C ALA A 457 -1.85 19.27 -16.45
N ASP A 458 -2.41 18.13 -16.87
CA ASP A 458 -1.97 16.81 -16.42
C ASP A 458 -0.54 16.45 -16.87
N ASP A 459 0.03 17.17 -17.84
CA ASP A 459 1.42 16.94 -18.26
C ASP A 459 2.41 17.14 -17.10
N ILE A 460 2.08 17.97 -16.09
CA ILE A 460 2.93 18.18 -14.91
C ILE A 460 3.22 16.86 -14.17
N PHE A 461 2.25 15.93 -14.12
CA PHE A 461 2.39 14.68 -13.39
C PHE A 461 3.28 13.67 -14.12
N TRP A 462 3.55 13.92 -15.41
CA TRP A 462 4.47 13.13 -16.22
C TRP A 462 5.89 13.72 -16.24
N LEU A 463 6.11 14.85 -15.55
CA LEU A 463 7.44 15.39 -15.26
C LEU A 463 8.01 14.75 -14.00
N THR A 464 9.33 14.77 -13.85
CA THR A 464 9.98 14.41 -12.58
C THR A 464 9.93 15.58 -11.60
N ARG A 465 10.11 15.29 -10.30
CA ARG A 465 10.28 16.30 -9.25
C ARG A 465 11.29 17.38 -9.65
N ASP A 466 12.46 16.98 -10.16
CA ASP A 466 13.53 17.91 -10.48
C ASP A 466 13.22 18.75 -11.73
N GLU A 467 12.50 18.19 -12.70
CA GLU A 467 12.00 18.94 -13.85
C GLU A 467 10.98 20.00 -13.41
N VAL A 468 10.02 19.66 -12.53
CA VAL A 468 9.07 20.62 -11.98
C VAL A 468 9.78 21.74 -11.22
N LEU A 469 10.74 21.40 -10.34
CA LEU A 469 11.52 22.39 -9.59
C LEU A 469 12.36 23.30 -10.50
N ALA A 470 12.89 22.76 -11.59
CA ALA A 470 13.68 23.53 -12.54
C ALA A 470 12.83 24.53 -13.33
N LEU A 471 11.57 24.20 -13.60
CA LEU A 471 10.61 25.05 -14.32
C LEU A 471 9.94 26.09 -13.41
N ALA A 472 9.65 25.75 -12.16
CA ALA A 472 8.97 26.62 -11.20
C ALA A 472 9.67 27.99 -11.10
N GLY A 473 8.96 29.07 -11.43
CA GLY A 473 9.45 30.45 -11.38
C GLY A 473 10.24 30.91 -12.59
N ARG A 474 10.28 30.13 -13.68
CA ARG A 474 10.84 30.56 -14.98
C ARG A 474 9.81 31.19 -15.93
N GLU A 475 8.55 31.24 -15.50
CA GLU A 475 7.40 31.75 -16.29
C GLU A 475 7.58 33.20 -16.75
N SER A 476 8.17 34.07 -15.92
CA SER A 476 8.35 35.50 -16.21
C SER A 476 9.36 35.80 -17.33
N ARG A 477 9.98 34.77 -17.94
CA ARG A 477 10.91 34.91 -19.07
C ARG A 477 10.29 34.56 -20.43
N ALA A 478 8.99 34.26 -20.50
CA ALA A 478 8.31 34.23 -21.78
C ALA A 478 8.53 35.59 -22.48
N PRO A 479 9.06 35.64 -23.71
CA PRO A 479 9.47 36.90 -24.32
C PRO A 479 8.25 37.80 -24.46
N SER A 480 8.21 38.85 -23.64
CA SER A 480 7.31 39.98 -23.80
C SER A 480 7.72 40.72 -25.06
N GLY A 481 7.15 40.31 -26.19
CA GLY A 481 7.38 40.90 -27.51
C GLY A 481 8.03 39.93 -28.48
N GLY A 482 7.22 39.34 -29.36
CA GLY A 482 7.67 38.56 -30.51
C GLY A 482 6.83 37.31 -30.73
N GLU A 483 6.23 37.21 -31.92
CA GLU A 483 5.35 36.15 -32.42
C GLU A 483 6.04 34.76 -32.55
N SER A 484 6.60 34.23 -31.47
CA SER A 484 7.00 32.81 -31.41
C SER A 484 5.86 32.00 -30.82
N SER A 485 5.19 31.21 -31.65
CA SER A 485 4.16 30.25 -31.24
C SER A 485 4.69 29.04 -30.44
N SER A 486 6.01 28.92 -30.31
CA SER A 486 6.67 27.84 -29.56
C SER A 486 7.05 28.28 -28.14
N PRO A 487 6.83 27.43 -27.12
CA PRO A 487 7.16 27.76 -25.74
C PRO A 487 8.70 27.77 -25.53
N PRO A 488 9.19 28.26 -24.38
CA PRO A 488 10.62 28.27 -24.08
C PRO A 488 11.26 26.87 -24.17
N PRO A 489 12.56 26.75 -24.52
CA PRO A 489 13.20 25.45 -24.75
C PRO A 489 13.09 24.45 -23.59
N ASP A 490 13.06 24.94 -22.35
CA ASP A 490 12.90 24.10 -21.16
C ASP A 490 11.49 23.48 -21.10
N PHE A 491 10.46 24.26 -21.44
CA PHE A 491 9.07 23.81 -21.52
C PHE A 491 8.82 22.92 -22.74
N ASP A 492 9.45 23.19 -23.89
CA ASP A 492 9.41 22.27 -25.03
C ASP A 492 9.95 20.88 -24.69
N ARG A 493 11.09 20.82 -23.97
CA ARG A 493 11.63 19.55 -23.46
C ARG A 493 10.68 18.87 -22.47
N ALA A 494 10.03 19.65 -21.61
CA ALA A 494 9.04 19.14 -20.66
C ALA A 494 7.82 18.53 -21.38
N ARG A 495 7.26 19.22 -22.37
CA ARG A 495 6.14 18.73 -23.20
C ARG A 495 6.51 17.43 -23.91
N GLU A 496 7.70 17.37 -24.50
CA GLU A 496 8.17 16.16 -25.19
C GLU A 496 8.36 14.99 -24.20
N ALA A 497 8.92 15.26 -23.02
CA ALA A 497 9.09 14.27 -21.96
C ALA A 497 7.75 13.74 -21.46
N ALA A 498 6.80 14.62 -21.13
CA ALA A 498 5.45 14.27 -20.70
C ALA A 498 4.75 13.39 -21.75
N ARG A 499 4.76 13.81 -23.02
CA ARG A 499 4.17 13.04 -24.14
C ARG A 499 4.78 11.64 -24.27
N ARG A 500 6.11 11.52 -24.22
CA ARG A 500 6.79 10.22 -24.30
C ARG A 500 6.40 9.31 -23.13
N ARG A 501 6.37 9.82 -21.91
CA ARG A 501 6.09 9.05 -20.69
C ARG A 501 4.63 8.62 -20.61
N ARG A 502 3.70 9.50 -21.00
CA ARG A 502 2.28 9.13 -21.17
C ARG A 502 2.09 8.03 -22.22
N SER A 503 2.87 8.05 -23.30
CA SER A 503 2.84 6.99 -24.31
C SER A 503 3.34 5.65 -23.75
N LEU A 504 4.33 5.64 -22.85
CA LEU A 504 4.76 4.43 -22.15
C LEU A 504 3.65 3.85 -21.25
N ALA A 505 2.83 4.71 -20.62
CA ALA A 505 1.68 4.27 -19.83
C ALA A 505 0.69 3.46 -20.66
N VAL A 506 0.44 3.88 -21.90
CA VAL A 506 -0.41 3.15 -22.85
C VAL A 506 0.24 1.82 -23.25
N LEU A 507 1.54 1.82 -23.55
CA LEU A 507 2.28 0.63 -24.00
C LEU A 507 2.33 -0.48 -22.93
N TYR A 508 2.50 -0.12 -21.66
CA TYR A 508 2.61 -1.07 -20.56
C TYR A 508 1.30 -1.35 -19.81
N ARG A 509 0.17 -0.76 -20.23
CA ARG A 509 -1.12 -0.90 -19.53
C ARG A 509 -1.54 -2.36 -19.32
N ASN A 510 -1.26 -3.23 -20.29
CA ASN A 510 -1.59 -4.66 -20.24
C ASN A 510 -0.35 -5.54 -20.02
N PHE A 511 0.78 -4.94 -19.62
CA PHE A 511 2.01 -5.68 -19.39
C PHE A 511 2.06 -6.16 -17.94
N ALA A 512 2.08 -7.48 -17.75
CA ALA A 512 2.31 -8.07 -16.43
C ALA A 512 3.76 -7.87 -16.02
N VAL A 513 4.02 -6.80 -15.27
CA VAL A 513 5.37 -6.45 -14.84
C VAL A 513 5.92 -7.48 -13.84
N PRO A 514 7.19 -7.90 -14.00
CA PRO A 514 7.81 -8.83 -13.05
C PRO A 514 7.98 -8.14 -11.70
N SER A 515 7.56 -8.82 -10.62
CA SER A 515 7.71 -8.28 -9.25
C SER A 515 9.16 -8.15 -8.83
N ASN A 516 10.06 -8.93 -9.43
CA ASN A 516 11.49 -8.92 -9.17
C ASN A 516 12.29 -8.87 -10.48
N ILE A 517 13.31 -8.03 -10.52
CA ILE A 517 14.34 -8.02 -11.55
C ILE A 517 15.59 -8.61 -10.90
N GLN A 518 16.03 -9.75 -11.42
CA GLN A 518 17.22 -10.46 -10.97
C GLN A 518 18.22 -10.53 -12.12
N PRO A 519 19.54 -10.58 -11.85
CA PRO A 519 20.52 -10.78 -12.90
C PRO A 519 20.22 -12.05 -13.71
N GLY A 520 20.47 -12.00 -15.01
CA GLY A 520 20.31 -13.15 -15.87
C GLY A 520 21.16 -14.36 -15.44
N PRO A 521 20.84 -15.57 -15.94
CA PRO A 521 21.50 -16.81 -15.54
C PRO A 521 22.98 -16.88 -15.99
N PHE A 522 23.40 -16.00 -16.89
CA PHE A 522 24.77 -15.91 -17.41
C PHE A 522 25.54 -14.77 -16.74
N GLY A 523 26.83 -14.96 -16.51
CA GLY A 523 27.78 -13.95 -16.09
C GLY A 523 28.19 -13.02 -17.24
N PRO A 524 28.94 -11.94 -16.94
CA PRO A 524 29.51 -11.05 -17.97
C PRO A 524 30.43 -11.77 -18.96
N ASP A 525 30.98 -12.91 -18.55
CA ASP A 525 31.81 -13.85 -19.31
C ASP A 525 31.00 -14.87 -20.13
N GLY A 526 29.67 -14.78 -20.12
CA GLY A 526 28.76 -15.70 -20.80
C GLY A 526 28.62 -17.07 -20.12
N GLN A 527 29.25 -17.30 -18.97
CA GLN A 527 29.18 -18.56 -18.23
C GLN A 527 27.95 -18.60 -17.31
N PRO A 528 27.33 -19.76 -17.09
CA PRO A 528 26.25 -19.90 -16.11
C PRO A 528 26.72 -19.51 -14.70
N ARG A 529 25.94 -18.70 -13.98
CA ARG A 529 26.25 -18.34 -12.59
C ARG A 529 26.10 -19.55 -11.67
N ALA A 530 27.03 -19.73 -10.73
CA ALA A 530 26.96 -20.80 -9.73
C ALA A 530 25.67 -20.69 -8.91
N GLY A 531 24.87 -21.76 -8.89
CA GLY A 531 23.58 -21.79 -8.20
C GLY A 531 22.41 -21.13 -8.94
N ALA A 532 22.63 -20.57 -10.15
CA ALA A 532 21.54 -20.19 -11.02
C ALA A 532 20.87 -21.48 -11.50
N ALA A 533 19.66 -21.74 -10.99
CA ALA A 533 18.79 -22.66 -11.70
C ALA A 533 18.60 -22.07 -13.11
N VAL A 534 18.89 -22.86 -14.15
CA VAL A 534 18.31 -22.64 -15.49
C VAL A 534 16.82 -22.99 -15.40
N GLY A 535 16.13 -22.40 -14.44
CA GLY A 535 14.70 -22.33 -14.38
C GLY A 535 14.36 -21.10 -15.19
N VAL A 536 13.95 -21.31 -16.43
CA VAL A 536 13.07 -20.37 -17.11
C VAL A 536 12.07 -19.94 -16.04
N ALA A 537 11.94 -18.64 -15.76
CA ALA A 537 10.76 -18.15 -15.07
C ALA A 537 9.60 -18.44 -16.02
N SER A 538 9.14 -19.69 -16.04
CA SER A 538 7.93 -20.10 -16.69
C SER A 538 6.89 -19.22 -16.03
N MET A 539 6.25 -18.37 -16.83
CA MET A 539 4.86 -18.02 -16.57
C MET A 539 4.11 -19.34 -16.52
N GLU A 540 4.14 -19.99 -15.36
CA GLU A 540 3.29 -21.15 -15.10
C GLU A 540 1.87 -20.60 -15.17
N ARG A 541 1.28 -20.75 -16.36
CA ARG A 541 -0.13 -21.03 -16.46
C ARG A 541 -0.33 -22.30 -15.65
N ALA A 542 -0.54 -22.15 -14.34
CA ALA A 542 -1.18 -23.16 -13.53
C ALA A 542 -2.49 -23.46 -14.28
N GLY A 543 -2.49 -24.58 -15.00
CA GLY A 543 -3.63 -25.07 -15.71
C GLY A 543 -4.74 -25.19 -14.69
N ALA A 544 -5.84 -24.48 -14.94
CA ALA A 544 -7.09 -24.83 -14.31
C ALA A 544 -7.35 -26.28 -14.71
N THR A 545 -7.20 -27.21 -13.76
CA THR A 545 -7.81 -28.51 -13.86
C THR A 545 -9.31 -28.26 -13.95
N ALA A 546 -9.81 -28.32 -15.16
CA ALA A 546 -11.22 -28.30 -15.46
C ALA A 546 -11.79 -29.69 -15.12
N GLU A 547 -11.93 -29.98 -13.82
CA GLU A 547 -12.84 -31.01 -13.31
C GLU A 547 -13.44 -30.51 -11.99
N GLY A 548 -14.76 -30.65 -11.84
CA GLY A 548 -15.63 -29.89 -10.92
C GLY A 548 -15.47 -30.17 -9.42
N GLY A 549 -14.25 -30.11 -8.87
CA GLY A 549 -13.99 -30.07 -7.43
C GLY A 549 -13.75 -28.66 -6.90
N PRO A 550 -13.83 -28.45 -5.56
CA PRO A 550 -13.50 -27.17 -4.96
C PRO A 550 -12.03 -26.82 -5.21
N ALA A 551 -11.77 -25.67 -5.82
CA ALA A 551 -10.42 -25.17 -6.02
C ALA A 551 -9.88 -24.60 -4.69
N LEU A 552 -8.75 -25.11 -4.22
CA LEU A 552 -8.05 -24.60 -3.04
C LEU A 552 -6.96 -23.63 -3.50
N LEU A 553 -7.07 -22.36 -3.11
CA LEU A 553 -6.00 -21.37 -3.20
C LEU A 553 -5.35 -21.21 -1.83
N THR A 554 -4.06 -20.92 -1.83
CA THR A 554 -3.27 -20.72 -0.61
C THR A 554 -2.57 -19.37 -0.64
N GLY A 555 -2.48 -18.75 0.53
CA GLY A 555 -1.72 -17.53 0.76
C GLY A 555 -1.21 -17.48 2.19
N VAL A 556 -0.99 -16.28 2.70
CA VAL A 556 -0.57 -16.02 4.07
C VAL A 556 -1.77 -15.58 4.91
N GLY A 557 -2.08 -16.36 5.95
CA GLY A 557 -3.08 -15.96 6.95
C GLY A 557 -2.61 -14.73 7.72
N CYS A 558 -3.36 -13.63 7.63
CA CYS A 558 -2.96 -12.33 8.20
C CYS A 558 -3.88 -11.85 9.32
N SER A 559 -5.16 -12.23 9.28
CA SER A 559 -6.12 -11.91 10.33
C SER A 559 -7.01 -13.13 10.57
N ALA A 560 -6.95 -13.65 11.79
CA ALA A 560 -7.58 -14.92 12.15
C ALA A 560 -9.12 -14.85 12.07
N GLY A 561 -9.73 -16.00 11.78
CA GLY A 561 -11.18 -16.16 11.65
C GLY A 561 -11.53 -16.85 10.34
N THR A 562 -12.78 -17.27 10.21
CA THR A 562 -13.30 -17.91 9.01
C THR A 562 -14.53 -17.17 8.50
N ALA A 563 -14.71 -17.14 7.19
CA ALA A 563 -15.88 -16.56 6.55
C ALA A 563 -16.23 -17.33 5.28
N THR A 564 -17.53 -17.54 5.05
CA THR A 564 -18.06 -18.11 3.81
C THR A 564 -19.10 -17.14 3.25
N ALA A 565 -18.85 -16.61 2.06
CA ALA A 565 -19.77 -15.68 1.40
C ALA A 565 -19.52 -15.60 -0.11
N ARG A 566 -20.40 -14.89 -0.82
CA ARG A 566 -20.13 -14.50 -2.21
C ARG A 566 -18.94 -13.54 -2.25
N CYS A 567 -18.06 -13.70 -3.23
CA CYS A 567 -16.93 -12.81 -3.40
C CYS A 567 -17.25 -11.65 -4.36
N ARG A 568 -16.59 -10.52 -4.13
CA ARG A 568 -16.53 -9.34 -4.99
C ARG A 568 -15.10 -9.20 -5.48
N VAL A 569 -14.88 -9.47 -6.76
CA VAL A 569 -13.57 -9.23 -7.39
C VAL A 569 -13.54 -7.78 -7.86
N ALA A 570 -12.58 -7.00 -7.34
CA ALA A 570 -12.38 -5.58 -7.66
C ALA A 570 -10.90 -5.29 -7.91
N ARG A 571 -10.57 -4.73 -9.07
CA ARG A 571 -9.19 -4.40 -9.48
C ARG A 571 -8.77 -3.00 -9.06
N ASP A 572 -9.75 -2.12 -8.84
CA ASP A 572 -9.56 -0.78 -8.34
C ASP A 572 -10.63 -0.43 -7.31
N ILE A 573 -10.46 0.72 -6.67
CA ILE A 573 -11.35 1.17 -5.61
C ILE A 573 -12.74 1.57 -6.11
N VAL A 574 -12.86 1.94 -7.38
CA VAL A 574 -14.14 2.33 -7.98
C VAL A 574 -15.02 1.09 -8.13
N GLU A 575 -14.45 -0.04 -8.59
CA GLU A 575 -15.10 -1.34 -8.59
C GLU A 575 -15.39 -1.81 -7.15
N ALA A 576 -14.44 -1.62 -6.23
CA ALA A 576 -14.57 -2.05 -4.84
C ALA A 576 -15.64 -1.25 -4.07
N ALA A 577 -15.90 0.00 -4.44
CA ALA A 577 -16.93 0.83 -3.83
C ALA A 577 -18.37 0.32 -4.10
N GLY A 578 -18.53 -0.70 -4.96
CA GLY A 578 -19.77 -1.46 -5.13
C GLY A 578 -19.90 -2.70 -4.23
N LEU A 579 -18.94 -2.94 -3.32
CA LEU A 579 -18.96 -4.05 -2.36
C LEU A 579 -20.25 -4.00 -1.53
N ARG A 580 -20.95 -5.14 -1.46
CA ARG A 580 -22.13 -5.29 -0.62
C ARG A 580 -21.74 -5.85 0.74
N ALA A 581 -22.48 -5.47 1.77
CA ALA A 581 -22.24 -6.00 3.09
C ALA A 581 -22.35 -7.53 3.13
N GLY A 582 -21.40 -8.15 3.83
CA GLY A 582 -21.28 -9.60 3.93
C GLY A 582 -20.57 -10.27 2.76
N GLU A 583 -20.16 -9.57 1.69
CA GLU A 583 -19.33 -10.15 0.62
C GLU A 583 -17.87 -10.31 1.06
N ILE A 584 -17.14 -11.27 0.46
CA ILE A 584 -15.68 -11.36 0.58
C ILE A 584 -15.04 -10.48 -0.49
N LEU A 585 -14.23 -9.49 -0.09
CA LEU A 585 -13.52 -8.64 -1.03
C LEU A 585 -12.27 -9.36 -1.55
N VAL A 586 -12.18 -9.49 -2.88
CA VAL A 586 -11.03 -10.05 -3.61
C VAL A 586 -10.40 -8.93 -4.44
N ALA A 587 -9.14 -8.59 -4.20
CA ALA A 587 -8.47 -7.48 -4.87
C ALA A 587 -6.97 -7.74 -5.07
N PRO A 588 -6.29 -7.06 -6.01
CA PRO A 588 -4.85 -7.21 -6.16
C PRO A 588 -4.10 -6.67 -4.92
N HIS A 589 -4.55 -5.54 -4.38
CA HIS A 589 -3.99 -4.86 -3.20
C HIS A 589 -5.10 -4.02 -2.53
N ALA A 590 -4.84 -3.49 -1.34
CA ALA A 590 -5.70 -2.49 -0.71
C ALA A 590 -4.85 -1.46 0.05
N ASN A 591 -4.96 -0.20 -0.38
CA ASN A 591 -4.31 0.95 0.23
C ASN A 591 -5.27 1.61 1.27
N PRO A 592 -4.87 2.68 1.99
CA PRO A 592 -5.70 3.30 3.03
C PRO A 592 -7.10 3.73 2.59
N ALA A 593 -7.27 4.09 1.31
CA ALA A 593 -8.56 4.50 0.79
C ALA A 593 -9.61 3.37 0.80
N TRP A 594 -9.16 2.10 0.81
CA TRP A 594 -10.03 0.93 0.83
C TRP A 594 -10.53 0.57 2.23
N VAL A 595 -9.92 1.14 3.28
CA VAL A 595 -10.22 0.81 4.67
C VAL A 595 -11.70 0.92 5.00
N PRO A 596 -12.45 1.96 4.58
CA PRO A 596 -13.89 2.00 4.81
C PRO A 596 -14.66 0.79 4.27
N LEU A 597 -14.15 0.06 3.27
CA LEU A 597 -14.83 -1.14 2.76
C LEU A 597 -14.67 -2.37 3.69
N PHE A 598 -13.67 -2.38 4.57
CA PHE A 598 -13.36 -3.54 5.41
C PHE A 598 -14.46 -3.83 6.44
N ASN A 599 -15.25 -2.82 6.84
CA ASN A 599 -16.39 -3.03 7.72
C ASN A 599 -17.56 -3.73 7.01
N LEU A 600 -17.71 -3.50 5.70
CA LEU A 600 -18.74 -4.16 4.89
C LEU A 600 -18.33 -5.60 4.55
N ALA A 601 -17.03 -5.87 4.42
CA ALA A 601 -16.52 -7.17 4.01
C ALA A 601 -16.71 -8.25 5.10
N ALA A 602 -17.18 -9.43 4.71
CA ALA A 602 -17.12 -10.62 5.57
C ALA A 602 -15.69 -11.18 5.70
N GLY A 603 -14.83 -10.86 4.74
CA GLY A 603 -13.45 -11.33 4.67
C GLY A 603 -12.67 -10.69 3.52
N LEU A 604 -11.34 -10.78 3.56
CA LEU A 604 -10.44 -10.21 2.56
C LEU A 604 -9.55 -11.29 1.93
N VAL A 605 -9.40 -11.22 0.60
CA VAL A 605 -8.46 -12.02 -0.19
C VAL A 605 -7.65 -11.07 -1.07
N LEU A 606 -6.35 -10.94 -0.82
CA LEU A 606 -5.49 -10.05 -1.60
C LEU A 606 -4.35 -10.82 -2.28
N GLU A 607 -4.00 -10.41 -3.51
CA GLU A 607 -2.88 -11.01 -4.26
C GLU A 607 -1.51 -10.52 -3.77
N GLU A 608 -1.46 -9.28 -3.26
CA GLU A 608 -0.26 -8.62 -2.77
C GLU A 608 -0.40 -8.22 -1.28
N GLY A 609 0.72 -7.78 -0.70
CA GLY A 609 0.85 -7.46 0.73
C GLY A 609 1.51 -8.59 1.54
N GLY A 610 1.73 -8.36 2.83
CA GLY A 610 2.27 -9.36 3.75
C GLY A 610 1.63 -9.24 5.13
N LEU A 611 2.15 -9.98 6.11
CA LEU A 611 1.74 -9.91 7.53
C LEU A 611 1.77 -8.48 8.10
N LEU A 612 2.58 -7.64 7.47
CA LEU A 612 2.83 -6.25 7.80
C LEU A 612 2.21 -5.25 6.84
N SER A 613 1.48 -5.66 5.82
CA SER A 613 0.80 -4.67 4.98
C SER A 613 -0.15 -3.84 5.83
N HIS A 614 -0.46 -2.64 5.33
CA HIS A 614 -1.46 -1.79 5.95
C HIS A 614 -2.80 -2.53 6.05
N SER A 615 -3.17 -3.24 4.98
CA SER A 615 -4.36 -4.10 4.94
C SER A 615 -4.40 -5.14 6.05
N ALA A 616 -3.28 -5.81 6.35
CA ALA A 616 -3.21 -6.81 7.42
C ALA A 616 -3.33 -6.21 8.82
N VAL A 617 -2.78 -5.01 9.05
CA VAL A 617 -2.92 -4.30 10.34
C VAL A 617 -4.37 -3.92 10.59
N VAL A 618 -5.02 -3.27 9.64
CA VAL A 618 -6.41 -2.81 9.79
C VAL A 618 -7.38 -3.99 9.88
N ALA A 619 -7.18 -5.06 9.09
CA ALA A 619 -8.01 -6.27 9.19
C ALA A 619 -7.96 -6.90 10.59
N ARG A 620 -6.80 -6.88 11.25
CA ARG A 620 -6.60 -7.40 12.61
C ARG A 620 -7.21 -6.51 13.70
N GLU A 621 -7.23 -5.19 13.50
CA GLU A 621 -7.89 -4.25 14.43
C GLU A 621 -9.40 -4.50 14.48
N TYR A 622 -10.04 -4.67 13.32
CA TYR A 622 -11.49 -4.89 13.22
C TYR A 622 -11.91 -6.36 13.12
N GLY A 623 -10.97 -7.30 13.21
CA GLY A 623 -11.29 -8.72 13.23
C GLY A 623 -11.91 -9.25 11.95
N VAL A 624 -11.52 -8.67 10.81
CA VAL A 624 -11.92 -9.12 9.48
C VAL A 624 -11.00 -10.28 9.08
N PRO A 625 -11.50 -11.50 8.82
CA PRO A 625 -10.67 -12.60 8.35
C PRO A 625 -9.94 -12.22 7.06
N ALA A 626 -8.62 -12.42 6.98
CA ALA A 626 -7.84 -11.97 5.84
C ALA A 626 -6.76 -12.97 5.42
N VAL A 627 -6.73 -13.28 4.12
CA VAL A 627 -5.69 -14.07 3.46
C VAL A 627 -5.03 -13.22 2.38
N LEU A 628 -3.73 -12.98 2.51
CA LEU A 628 -2.94 -12.18 1.56
C LEU A 628 -2.00 -13.07 0.75
N GLN A 629 -1.33 -12.53 -0.27
CA GLN A 629 -0.43 -13.28 -1.17
C GLN A 629 -1.10 -14.45 -1.89
N VAL A 630 -2.42 -14.37 -2.11
CA VAL A 630 -3.14 -15.39 -2.89
C VAL A 630 -2.91 -15.11 -4.36
N LYS A 631 -1.87 -15.72 -4.94
CA LYS A 631 -1.43 -15.45 -6.30
C LYS A 631 -2.58 -15.64 -7.31
N ARG A 632 -2.78 -14.65 -8.18
CA ARG A 632 -3.77 -14.67 -9.27
C ARG A 632 -5.23 -14.80 -8.79
N ALA A 633 -5.54 -14.47 -7.54
CA ALA A 633 -6.91 -14.55 -7.01
C ALA A 633 -7.94 -13.80 -7.88
N THR A 634 -7.60 -12.63 -8.42
CA THR A 634 -8.48 -11.80 -9.25
C THR A 634 -8.67 -12.33 -10.67
N GLU A 635 -7.81 -13.25 -11.11
CA GLU A 635 -7.94 -13.97 -12.38
C GLU A 635 -8.72 -15.28 -12.21
N LEU A 636 -8.53 -15.95 -11.07
CA LEU A 636 -9.06 -17.29 -10.79
C LEU A 636 -10.49 -17.25 -10.21
N LEU A 637 -10.84 -16.20 -9.49
CA LEU A 637 -12.15 -15.98 -8.89
C LEU A 637 -13.01 -15.05 -9.75
N ARG A 638 -14.33 -15.22 -9.69
CA ARG A 638 -15.29 -14.32 -10.34
C ARG A 638 -16.26 -13.76 -9.31
N THR A 639 -16.59 -12.49 -9.47
CA THR A 639 -17.64 -11.85 -8.66
C THR A 639 -18.90 -12.71 -8.65
N GLY A 640 -19.40 -13.03 -7.45
CA GLY A 640 -20.56 -13.89 -7.22
C GLY A 640 -20.24 -15.32 -6.81
N ASP A 641 -19.00 -15.81 -7.03
CA ASP A 641 -18.53 -17.12 -6.55
C ASP A 641 -18.64 -17.21 -5.03
N VAL A 642 -19.05 -18.36 -4.50
CA VAL A 642 -19.04 -18.59 -3.05
C VAL A 642 -17.65 -19.06 -2.63
N VAL A 643 -17.04 -18.33 -1.71
CA VAL A 643 -15.68 -18.58 -1.24
C VAL A 643 -15.72 -18.76 0.27
N SER A 644 -15.00 -19.76 0.77
CA SER A 644 -14.71 -19.95 2.19
C SER A 644 -13.25 -19.62 2.46
N ILE A 645 -12.97 -18.73 3.40
CA ILE A 645 -11.60 -18.37 3.77
C ILE A 645 -11.31 -18.74 5.22
N ASP A 646 -10.06 -19.10 5.48
CA ASP A 646 -9.48 -19.20 6.82
C ASP A 646 -8.25 -18.31 6.90
N GLY A 647 -8.42 -17.17 7.59
CA GLY A 647 -7.38 -16.16 7.75
C GLY A 647 -6.31 -16.51 8.78
N LEU A 648 -6.43 -17.64 9.50
CA LEU A 648 -5.37 -18.19 10.34
C LEU A 648 -4.45 -19.12 9.53
N THR A 649 -5.02 -20.07 8.79
CA THR A 649 -4.25 -21.04 8.00
C THR A 649 -3.81 -20.50 6.63
N GLY A 650 -4.44 -19.43 6.15
CA GLY A 650 -4.14 -18.82 4.86
C GLY A 650 -4.77 -19.59 3.69
N THR A 651 -5.93 -20.20 3.89
CA THR A 651 -6.60 -21.03 2.87
C THR A 651 -7.86 -20.36 2.32
N VAL A 652 -8.12 -20.58 1.03
CA VAL A 652 -9.28 -20.05 0.30
C VAL A 652 -9.88 -21.18 -0.53
N LEU A 653 -11.06 -21.65 -0.16
CA LEU A 653 -11.80 -22.73 -0.82
C LEU A 653 -12.91 -22.15 -1.70
N VAL A 654 -12.89 -22.48 -2.99
CA VAL A 654 -13.89 -22.00 -3.96
C VAL A 654 -15.00 -23.03 -4.13
N SER A 655 -16.22 -22.65 -3.81
CA SER A 655 -17.44 -23.40 -4.13
C SER A 655 -18.15 -22.71 -5.29
N ARG A 656 -17.84 -23.13 -6.52
CA ARG A 656 -18.49 -22.55 -7.70
C ARG A 656 -19.98 -22.89 -7.66
N THR A 657 -20.84 -21.87 -7.68
CA THR A 657 -22.26 -22.11 -7.92
C THR A 657 -22.39 -22.50 -9.38
N GLN A 658 -22.91 -23.69 -9.69
CA GLN A 658 -23.35 -23.99 -11.06
C GLN A 658 -24.41 -22.94 -11.43
N ALA A 659 -24.15 -22.22 -12.53
CA ALA A 659 -25.08 -21.22 -13.07
C ALA A 659 -26.32 -21.89 -13.66
#